data_AF-A0A820DS63-F1
#
_entry.id   AF-A0A820DS63-F1
#
_cell.length_a   1.000
_cell.length_b   1.000
_cell.length_c   1.000
_cell.angle_alpha   90.00
_cell.angle_beta   90.00
_cell.angle_gamma   90.00
#
_symmetry.space_group_name_H-M   'P 1'
#
loop_
_entity.id
_entity.type
_entity.pdbx_description
1 polymer ?
#
loop_
_entity_poly.entity_id
_entity_poly.type
_entity_poly.pdbx_seq_one_letter_code
_entity_poly.pdbx_strand_id
1 'polypeptide(L)'
;MTKNTSVNKSLINSSSIIEYYIIIWLDPNINHTNDNTKNSFESIQHMINSFQTFNNIDECSNYLKTVKNEQIFLIIVDAFDQQHVHLNNLIEETIQINSVFIFCNDPLKEKFWTDESKKIKGIFTEIEPIINAIEQNLNPSENNHSTTSIISTVDTNFDELDPSYMYSKILIEIILKINYDDKAKKDSFDYCRNYYADNNTILKAIDEFQQDYQNHSSIWWYTKESPIYLLIKDALMIDNIDLIVKIGFFIRDLHQDIKQIYSQIDRTVKFRVYRGQGMLDADFDKFIQHKGGLFSFHGFLSTSTNQETALAFVNAAKLDDKNIGVLFEMNIDPLICSIPFAPLDNASYYLEAENEVLFSTHSVFRIGEINQIEDRLWKVNLTLTCDMDEQLKCLTYDIRNEIESVTPWHSLATFLYKMGKYDEAVEIFTRIIEVNNDNDNSEKFMIRLSSTYNNIGLMHDSMGKYYIALSWYEKALEIQQKFLPSDHPSLATVYDNIGMIYRSLGDYTTALSYCEKTLEIRLKSSSLDHISLINAYSNIGMVYESKGDYSNALSYYKKAYEIQKSSLPLHHPSLALSYNNFGGIYNLTGQYSNALLYYTKTIEIQEKSLPCNHPSLAFTYNNIAHVYQLMGKYTISLSYYEEALKIQDKISSRNQLLLATTYNNIGLVHRFMGNYQIALSYFEKTVLIEESSLKSDHPSLALTYNNLGTVYQSMKEYSSALTYYEKTLNIWQKSLPSNHSSLATIHNNMGSLYDSMGDYKQALSYYEKSVEIQQALSFINHVDLASTYNNMGEAYRSMGDYPNALSYYQKALEIEQKYLSGSHPSLAATISNMAVAFEANNQYQEAYEHAERAVDIFYQAFGPNDSQTVINKKYRDQLRQKLLSLK
;
A
#
# COMPACT_ATOMS: atom_id res chain seq x y z
N MET A 1 -21.56 -63.69 -34.73
CA MET A 1 -20.20 -63.23 -35.12
C MET A 1 -19.91 -61.98 -34.32
N THR A 2 -19.08 -62.16 -33.30
CA THR A 2 -18.63 -61.18 -32.31
C THR A 2 -17.46 -60.36 -32.86
N LYS A 3 -17.52 -59.04 -32.77
CA LYS A 3 -16.34 -58.18 -32.67
C LYS A 3 -16.62 -57.06 -31.67
N ASN A 4 -16.03 -57.24 -30.49
CA ASN A 4 -15.85 -56.25 -29.45
C ASN A 4 -15.00 -55.09 -29.98
N THR A 5 -15.46 -53.85 -29.79
CA THR A 5 -14.60 -52.67 -29.70
C THR A 5 -14.77 -52.10 -28.31
N SER A 6 -13.78 -52.39 -27.47
CA SER A 6 -13.64 -51.90 -26.11
C SER A 6 -13.40 -50.41 -26.11
N VAL A 7 -14.29 -49.69 -25.42
CA VAL A 7 -14.11 -48.32 -24.96
C VAL A 7 -12.98 -48.32 -23.94
N ASN A 8 -11.83 -47.72 -24.28
CA ASN A 8 -10.77 -47.45 -23.31
C ASN A 8 -11.12 -46.15 -22.56
N LYS A 9 -11.44 -46.30 -21.27
CA LYS A 9 -11.33 -45.25 -20.25
C LYS A 9 -9.86 -45.12 -19.85
N SER A 10 -9.29 -43.93 -19.98
CA SER A 10 -8.07 -43.47 -19.28
C SER A 10 -8.11 -41.94 -19.23
N LEU A 11 -8.49 -41.37 -18.07
CA LEU A 11 -7.61 -40.59 -17.16
C LEU A 11 -7.25 -39.22 -17.79
N ILE A 12 -8.04 -38.16 -17.56
CA ILE A 12 -7.85 -37.16 -16.48
C ILE A 12 -6.37 -36.93 -16.18
N ASN A 13 -5.78 -35.87 -16.74
CA ASN A 13 -4.67 -35.15 -16.14
C ASN A 13 -4.83 -33.65 -16.45
N SER A 14 -5.14 -32.92 -15.38
CA SER A 14 -5.28 -31.47 -15.28
C SER A 14 -3.90 -30.84 -15.15
N SER A 15 -3.43 -30.14 -16.18
CA SER A 15 -2.19 -29.35 -16.09
C SER A 15 -2.50 -27.97 -15.49
N SER A 16 -2.28 -27.84 -14.18
CA SER A 16 -2.17 -26.55 -13.50
C SER A 16 -0.83 -25.90 -13.86
N ILE A 17 -0.89 -24.75 -14.52
CA ILE A 17 0.30 -23.90 -14.69
C ILE A 17 0.60 -23.28 -13.31
N ILE A 18 1.73 -23.64 -12.72
CA ILE A 18 2.19 -23.14 -11.41
C ILE A 18 3.49 -22.35 -11.63
N GLU A 19 3.48 -21.04 -11.40
CA GLU A 19 4.65 -20.13 -11.52
C GLU A 19 5.64 -20.21 -10.33
N TYR A 20 5.76 -21.33 -9.63
CA TYR A 20 6.66 -21.46 -8.46
C TYR A 20 7.71 -22.58 -8.54
N TYR A 21 7.72 -23.37 -9.63
CA TYR A 21 8.61 -24.52 -9.79
C TYR A 21 9.43 -24.44 -11.07
N ILE A 22 10.69 -24.85 -11.06
CA ILE A 22 11.51 -25.10 -12.27
C ILE A 22 11.78 -26.60 -12.37
N ILE A 23 11.51 -27.20 -13.53
CA ILE A 23 12.04 -28.54 -13.84
C ILE A 23 13.36 -28.38 -14.57
N ILE A 24 14.40 -29.03 -14.06
CA ILE A 24 15.69 -29.12 -14.71
C ILE A 24 15.92 -30.54 -15.21
N TRP A 25 16.18 -30.70 -16.49
CA TRP A 25 16.57 -31.97 -17.12
C TRP A 25 18.07 -31.98 -17.39
N LEU A 26 18.79 -32.85 -16.68
CA LEU A 26 20.24 -32.97 -16.77
C LEU A 26 20.61 -34.26 -17.52
N ASP A 27 21.06 -34.11 -18.76
CA ASP A 27 21.34 -35.23 -19.67
C ASP A 27 22.56 -34.91 -20.56
N PRO A 28 23.67 -35.66 -20.44
CA PRO A 28 24.89 -35.37 -21.18
C PRO A 28 24.76 -35.67 -22.68
N ASN A 29 23.75 -36.44 -23.08
CA ASN A 29 23.51 -36.86 -24.46
C ASN A 29 22.29 -36.18 -25.09
N ILE A 30 21.79 -35.09 -24.50
CA ILE A 30 20.57 -34.42 -24.96
C ILE A 30 20.60 -33.97 -26.44
N ASN A 31 21.81 -33.78 -26.99
CA ASN A 31 22.04 -33.40 -28.40
C ASN A 31 22.11 -34.61 -29.37
N HIS A 32 22.05 -35.84 -28.87
CA HIS A 32 22.08 -37.10 -29.63
C HIS A 32 20.89 -37.99 -29.19
N THR A 33 19.68 -37.68 -29.64
CA THR A 33 18.46 -38.35 -29.15
C THR A 33 18.04 -39.56 -29.99
N ASN A 34 17.68 -40.65 -29.30
CA ASN A 34 16.76 -41.68 -29.80
C ASN A 34 15.32 -41.14 -29.78
N ASP A 35 14.46 -41.63 -30.67
CA ASP A 35 13.07 -41.15 -30.85
C ASP A 35 12.21 -41.21 -29.57
N ASN A 36 12.48 -42.16 -28.66
CA ASN A 36 11.72 -42.30 -27.40
C ASN A 36 11.97 -41.15 -26.41
N THR A 37 13.23 -40.71 -26.23
CA THR A 37 13.56 -39.57 -25.36
C THR A 37 13.02 -38.25 -25.89
N LYS A 38 12.87 -38.13 -27.22
CA LYS A 38 12.38 -36.91 -27.87
C LYS A 38 10.86 -36.74 -27.70
N ASN A 39 10.09 -37.82 -27.81
CA ASN A 39 8.65 -37.78 -27.56
C ASN A 39 8.34 -37.47 -26.09
N SER A 40 9.10 -38.06 -25.16
CA SER A 40 8.94 -37.79 -23.73
C SER A 40 9.40 -36.39 -23.31
N PHE A 41 10.41 -35.85 -23.98
CA PHE A 41 10.86 -34.45 -23.86
C PHE A 41 9.75 -33.47 -24.27
N GLU A 42 9.09 -33.71 -25.41
CA GLU A 42 7.97 -32.88 -25.87
C GLU A 42 6.75 -32.97 -24.93
N SER A 43 6.45 -34.15 -24.37
CA SER A 43 5.36 -34.33 -23.41
C SER A 43 5.56 -33.53 -22.10
N ILE A 44 6.78 -33.49 -21.56
CA ILE A 44 7.08 -32.72 -20.33
C ILE A 44 7.09 -31.22 -20.62
N GLN A 45 7.65 -30.80 -21.76
CA GLN A 45 7.67 -29.40 -22.19
C GLN A 45 6.26 -28.83 -22.43
N HIS A 46 5.30 -29.68 -22.80
CA HIS A 46 3.89 -29.29 -22.93
C HIS A 46 3.15 -29.12 -21.60
N MET A 47 3.63 -29.74 -20.51
CA MET A 47 2.96 -29.67 -19.21
C MET A 47 3.38 -28.50 -18.32
N ILE A 48 4.61 -27.98 -18.46
CA ILE A 48 5.20 -27.06 -17.46
C ILE A 48 5.92 -25.87 -18.13
N ASN A 49 5.68 -24.66 -17.63
CA ASN A 49 6.13 -23.39 -18.22
C ASN A 49 7.62 -23.05 -18.04
N SER A 50 8.31 -23.71 -17.11
CA SER A 50 9.67 -23.40 -16.64
C SER A 50 10.53 -24.67 -16.66
N PHE A 51 10.87 -25.12 -17.87
CA PHE A 51 11.69 -26.29 -18.12
C PHE A 51 13.07 -25.87 -18.65
N GLN A 52 14.13 -26.26 -17.96
CA GLN A 52 15.52 -26.00 -18.34
C GLN A 52 16.26 -27.30 -18.60
N THR A 53 17.21 -27.27 -19.53
CA THR A 53 18.00 -28.44 -19.87
C THR A 53 19.48 -28.11 -19.80
N PHE A 54 20.25 -29.04 -19.26
CA PHE A 54 21.71 -28.92 -19.21
C PHE A 54 22.34 -30.23 -19.66
N ASN A 55 23.44 -30.12 -20.40
CA ASN A 55 24.28 -31.26 -20.75
C ASN A 55 25.54 -31.35 -19.86
N ASN A 56 25.73 -30.37 -18.97
CA ASN A 56 26.89 -30.23 -18.11
C ASN A 56 26.46 -29.83 -16.69
N ILE A 57 26.99 -30.52 -15.67
CA ILE A 57 26.72 -30.28 -14.26
C ILE A 57 27.15 -28.86 -13.82
N ASP A 58 28.28 -28.34 -14.33
CA ASP A 58 28.80 -27.03 -13.92
C ASP A 58 27.92 -25.87 -14.43
N GLU A 59 27.34 -26.02 -15.63
CA GLU A 59 26.38 -25.05 -16.19
C GLU A 59 25.07 -25.07 -15.39
N CYS A 60 24.56 -26.27 -15.08
CA CYS A 60 23.42 -26.45 -14.19
C CYS A 60 23.68 -25.79 -12.82
N SER A 61 24.86 -26.01 -12.22
CA SER A 61 25.24 -25.41 -10.93
C SER A 61 25.28 -23.89 -10.97
N ASN A 62 25.80 -23.29 -12.04
CA ASN A 62 25.84 -21.84 -12.17
C ASN A 62 24.43 -21.25 -12.35
N TYR A 63 23.56 -21.91 -13.12
CA TYR A 63 22.16 -21.51 -13.24
C TYR A 63 21.44 -21.58 -11.89
N LEU A 64 21.63 -22.66 -11.14
CA LEU A 64 21.05 -22.83 -9.80
C LEU A 64 21.45 -21.72 -8.81
N LYS A 65 22.61 -21.08 -8.98
CA LYS A 65 23.04 -19.92 -8.16
C LYS A 65 22.33 -18.62 -8.53
N THR A 66 21.80 -18.51 -9.75
CA THR A 66 21.08 -17.32 -10.22
C THR A 66 19.61 -17.32 -9.83
N VAL A 67 19.04 -18.52 -9.63
CA VAL A 67 17.66 -18.73 -9.22
C VAL A 67 17.46 -18.36 -7.73
N LYS A 68 16.58 -17.39 -7.46
CA LYS A 68 16.23 -16.95 -6.10
C LYS A 68 14.73 -17.12 -5.88
N ASN A 69 14.36 -17.84 -4.82
CA ASN A 69 12.99 -18.05 -4.32
C ASN A 69 12.08 -19.00 -5.13
N GLU A 70 12.63 -19.81 -6.04
CA GLU A 70 11.87 -20.84 -6.80
C GLU A 70 12.27 -22.25 -6.34
N GLN A 71 11.31 -23.19 -6.32
CA GLN A 71 11.58 -24.59 -5.98
C GLN A 71 11.90 -25.42 -7.22
N ILE A 72 12.83 -26.36 -7.10
CA ILE A 72 13.41 -27.04 -8.28
C ILE A 72 13.19 -28.54 -8.19
N PHE A 73 12.67 -29.10 -9.28
CA PHE A 73 12.59 -30.53 -9.53
C PHE A 73 13.68 -30.92 -10.54
N LEU A 74 14.60 -31.79 -10.14
CA LEU A 74 15.73 -32.18 -10.97
C LEU A 74 15.51 -33.60 -11.52
N ILE A 75 15.54 -33.75 -12.84
CA ILE A 75 15.52 -35.04 -13.52
C ILE A 75 16.94 -35.32 -14.03
N ILE A 76 17.51 -36.45 -13.60
CA ILE A 76 18.87 -36.87 -13.98
C ILE A 76 18.76 -38.11 -14.87
N VAL A 77 19.32 -38.03 -16.08
CA VAL A 77 19.44 -39.18 -16.97
C VAL A 77 20.77 -39.91 -16.69
N ASP A 78 20.70 -41.22 -16.49
CA ASP A 78 21.82 -42.07 -16.06
C ASP A 78 22.88 -42.27 -17.16
N ALA A 79 23.65 -41.21 -17.41
CA ALA A 79 24.83 -41.22 -18.29
C ALA A 79 26.04 -40.49 -17.65
N PHE A 80 25.98 -40.17 -16.36
CA PHE A 80 27.03 -39.50 -15.58
C PHE A 80 27.79 -40.46 -14.62
N ASP A 81 27.93 -41.75 -14.97
CA ASP A 81 28.52 -42.81 -14.12
C ASP A 81 29.86 -42.43 -13.44
N GLN A 82 30.67 -41.57 -14.07
CA GLN A 82 31.99 -41.15 -13.57
C GLN A 82 31.96 -39.87 -12.71
N GLN A 83 30.83 -39.18 -12.58
CA GLN A 83 30.68 -37.88 -11.90
C GLN A 83 29.65 -37.91 -10.76
N HIS A 84 29.26 -39.10 -10.29
CA HIS A 84 28.24 -39.30 -9.24
C HIS A 84 28.49 -38.48 -7.96
N VAL A 85 29.76 -38.38 -7.52
CA VAL A 85 30.13 -37.58 -6.34
C VAL A 85 29.84 -36.08 -6.53
N HIS A 86 30.05 -35.55 -7.74
CA HIS A 86 29.79 -34.14 -8.07
C HIS A 86 28.29 -33.84 -8.14
N LEU A 87 27.51 -34.77 -8.68
CA LEU A 87 26.04 -34.72 -8.68
C LEU A 87 25.47 -34.75 -7.25
N ASN A 88 25.96 -35.63 -6.38
CA ASN A 88 25.47 -35.69 -5.01
C ASN A 88 25.81 -34.44 -4.20
N ASN A 89 27.00 -33.86 -4.39
CA ASN A 89 27.33 -32.56 -3.79
C ASN A 89 26.38 -31.45 -4.28
N LEU A 90 26.07 -31.41 -5.58
CA LEU A 90 25.12 -30.41 -6.12
C LEU A 90 23.72 -30.57 -5.51
N ILE A 91 23.24 -31.81 -5.38
CA ILE A 91 21.92 -32.12 -4.81
C ILE A 91 21.86 -31.71 -3.33
N GLU A 92 22.89 -31.99 -2.54
CA GLU A 92 22.91 -31.70 -1.11
C GLU A 92 23.14 -30.21 -0.81
N GLU A 93 24.08 -29.55 -1.50
CA GLU A 93 24.43 -28.14 -1.26
C GLU A 93 23.35 -27.16 -1.74
N THR A 94 22.52 -27.54 -2.71
CA THR A 94 21.48 -26.65 -3.28
C THR A 94 20.16 -26.80 -2.54
N ILE A 95 19.82 -25.80 -1.72
CA ILE A 95 18.60 -25.78 -0.89
C ILE A 95 17.33 -25.74 -1.74
N GLN A 96 17.38 -25.06 -2.90
CA GLN A 96 16.25 -24.88 -3.82
C GLN A 96 15.80 -26.19 -4.49
N ILE A 97 16.66 -27.22 -4.56
CA ILE A 97 16.29 -28.54 -5.09
C ILE A 97 15.38 -29.22 -4.06
N ASN A 98 14.09 -29.29 -4.38
CA ASN A 98 13.08 -29.94 -3.56
C ASN A 98 13.16 -31.47 -3.75
N SER A 99 13.10 -31.94 -5.00
CA SER A 99 13.01 -33.37 -5.31
C SER A 99 13.81 -33.73 -6.56
N VAL A 100 14.41 -34.92 -6.53
CA VAL A 100 15.25 -35.48 -7.61
C VAL A 100 14.64 -36.79 -8.10
N PHE A 101 14.52 -36.93 -9.42
CA PHE A 101 14.03 -38.13 -10.09
C PHE A 101 15.09 -38.66 -11.05
N ILE A 102 15.33 -39.96 -11.03
CA ILE A 102 16.42 -40.58 -11.78
C ILE A 102 15.84 -41.44 -12.88
N PHE A 103 16.21 -41.14 -14.12
CA PHE A 103 15.86 -41.93 -15.27
C PHE A 103 17.01 -42.88 -15.62
N CYS A 104 16.86 -44.16 -15.31
CA CYS A 104 17.88 -45.19 -15.48
C CYS A 104 17.31 -46.42 -16.20
N ASN A 105 17.94 -46.80 -17.32
CA ASN A 105 17.50 -47.94 -18.13
C ASN A 105 18.12 -49.29 -17.69
N ASP A 106 19.01 -49.30 -16.69
CA ASP A 106 19.69 -50.51 -16.21
C ASP A 106 19.36 -50.80 -14.73
N PRO A 107 18.52 -51.81 -14.44
CA PRO A 107 18.14 -52.19 -13.08
C PRO A 107 19.31 -52.57 -12.16
N LEU A 108 20.46 -52.97 -12.71
CA LEU A 108 21.64 -53.32 -11.91
C LEU A 108 22.33 -52.09 -11.30
N LYS A 109 22.04 -50.89 -11.82
CA LYS A 109 22.58 -49.63 -11.34
C LYS A 109 21.69 -48.90 -10.32
N GLU A 110 20.49 -49.42 -10.08
CA GLU A 110 19.53 -48.87 -9.12
C GLU A 110 20.12 -48.75 -7.70
N LYS A 111 21.00 -49.67 -7.32
CA LYS A 111 21.70 -49.67 -6.02
C LYS A 111 22.65 -48.50 -5.79
N PHE A 112 23.09 -47.78 -6.81
CA PHE A 112 24.03 -46.67 -6.65
C PHE A 112 23.37 -45.41 -6.08
N TRP A 113 22.05 -45.27 -6.26
CA TRP A 113 21.30 -44.06 -5.90
C TRP A 113 20.44 -44.22 -4.64
N THR A 114 20.23 -45.45 -4.17
CA THR A 114 19.31 -45.75 -3.05
C THR A 114 19.82 -45.40 -1.66
N ASP A 115 21.13 -45.14 -1.49
CA ASP A 115 21.75 -44.98 -0.17
C ASP A 115 22.19 -43.55 0.21
N GLU A 116 22.11 -42.53 -0.67
CA GLU A 116 22.88 -41.29 -0.49
C GLU A 116 22.11 -39.95 -0.30
N SER A 117 20.82 -39.80 -0.66
CA SER A 117 20.08 -38.53 -0.40
C SER A 117 18.58 -38.69 -0.17
N LYS A 118 18.03 -37.96 0.81
CA LYS A 118 16.57 -37.88 1.08
C LYS A 118 15.79 -37.09 0.01
N LYS A 119 16.48 -36.35 -0.86
CA LYS A 119 15.87 -35.57 -1.95
C LYS A 119 15.54 -36.45 -3.16
N ILE A 120 16.14 -37.63 -3.29
CA ILE A 120 15.84 -38.59 -4.36
C ILE A 120 14.50 -39.26 -4.07
N LYS A 121 13.50 -39.05 -4.95
CA LYS A 121 12.13 -39.54 -4.78
C LYS A 121 11.84 -40.84 -5.50
N GLY A 122 12.66 -41.22 -6.48
CA GLY A 122 12.54 -42.50 -7.15
C GLY A 122 13.49 -42.66 -8.33
N ILE A 123 13.68 -43.91 -8.72
CA ILE A 123 14.44 -44.34 -9.89
C ILE A 123 13.45 -45.01 -10.83
N PHE A 124 13.46 -44.61 -12.09
CA PHE A 124 12.44 -44.98 -13.05
C PHE A 124 13.08 -45.44 -14.37
N THR A 125 12.54 -46.51 -14.93
CA THR A 125 12.94 -47.07 -16.22
C THR A 125 12.10 -46.52 -17.38
N GLU A 126 11.02 -45.81 -17.08
CA GLU A 126 10.13 -45.17 -18.03
C GLU A 126 9.81 -43.74 -17.55
N ILE A 127 9.50 -42.84 -18.49
CA ILE A 127 9.30 -41.41 -18.17
C ILE A 127 7.87 -41.13 -17.67
N GLU A 128 6.85 -41.88 -18.12
CA GLU A 128 5.47 -41.71 -17.62
C GLU A 128 5.35 -41.85 -16.09
N PRO A 129 6.00 -42.83 -15.43
CA PRO A 129 6.07 -42.90 -13.98
C PRO A 129 6.78 -41.69 -13.32
N ILE A 130 7.79 -41.11 -13.97
CA ILE A 130 8.45 -39.88 -13.49
C ILE A 130 7.47 -38.73 -13.53
N ILE A 131 6.71 -38.59 -14.62
CA ILE A 131 5.67 -37.57 -14.77
C ILE A 131 4.64 -37.71 -13.64
N ASN A 132 4.10 -38.91 -13.43
CA ASN A 132 3.13 -39.14 -12.34
C ASN A 132 3.72 -38.86 -10.96
N ALA A 133 5.01 -39.19 -10.73
CA ALA A 133 5.68 -38.90 -9.47
C ALA A 133 5.98 -37.40 -9.28
N ILE A 134 6.31 -36.70 -10.36
CA ILE A 134 6.43 -35.25 -10.41
C ILE A 134 5.07 -34.63 -10.12
N GLU A 135 3.98 -35.05 -10.77
CA GLU A 135 2.62 -34.58 -10.50
C GLU A 135 2.19 -34.82 -9.05
N GLN A 136 2.50 -35.99 -8.48
CA GLN A 136 2.22 -36.29 -7.07
C GLN A 136 3.03 -35.46 -6.08
N ASN A 137 4.25 -35.02 -6.43
CA ASN A 137 5.06 -34.11 -5.61
C ASN A 137 4.83 -32.62 -5.95
N LEU A 138 4.34 -32.34 -7.16
CA LEU A 138 3.89 -31.04 -7.61
C LEU A 138 2.58 -30.68 -6.96
N ASN A 139 1.75 -31.69 -6.61
CA ASN A 139 0.49 -31.52 -5.91
C ASN A 139 0.63 -30.44 -4.85
N PRO A 140 0.16 -29.22 -5.17
CA PRO A 140 -0.39 -28.42 -4.11
C PRO A 140 -1.62 -29.25 -3.69
N SER A 141 -1.79 -29.52 -2.40
CA SER A 141 -3.14 -29.34 -1.84
C SER A 141 -3.73 -28.14 -2.57
N GLU A 142 -4.75 -28.38 -3.40
CA GLU A 142 -5.33 -27.43 -4.33
C GLU A 142 -4.99 -25.96 -4.00
N ASN A 143 -4.48 -25.22 -4.99
CA ASN A 143 -4.66 -23.76 -5.04
C ASN A 143 -6.17 -23.38 -5.14
N ASN A 144 -7.07 -24.17 -4.54
CA ASN A 144 -8.29 -23.74 -3.87
C ASN A 144 -7.99 -23.21 -2.46
N HIS A 145 -6.82 -22.61 -2.22
CA HIS A 145 -6.81 -21.37 -1.45
C HIS A 145 -7.54 -20.31 -2.27
N SER A 146 -8.84 -20.51 -2.50
CA SER A 146 -9.73 -19.37 -2.54
C SER A 146 -9.47 -18.64 -1.24
N THR A 147 -8.92 -17.44 -1.33
CA THR A 147 -9.22 -16.39 -0.38
C THR A 147 -10.72 -16.49 -0.15
N THR A 148 -11.16 -17.12 0.94
CA THR A 148 -12.60 -17.24 1.23
C THR A 148 -12.92 -16.11 2.18
N SER A 149 -13.64 -15.11 1.71
CA SER A 149 -14.12 -14.04 2.58
C SER A 149 -15.39 -14.53 3.29
N ILE A 150 -15.29 -14.68 4.60
CA ILE A 150 -16.41 -15.05 5.47
C ILE A 150 -16.69 -13.88 6.41
N ILE A 151 -17.94 -13.46 6.47
CA ILE A 151 -18.42 -12.29 7.21
C ILE A 151 -19.26 -12.79 8.39
N SER A 152 -18.93 -12.39 9.61
CA SER A 152 -19.66 -12.76 10.84
C SER A 152 -21.08 -12.20 10.88
N THR A 153 -21.98 -12.87 11.58
CA THR A 153 -23.34 -12.35 11.87
C THR A 153 -23.41 -11.49 13.11
N VAL A 154 -22.38 -11.50 13.97
CA VAL A 154 -22.49 -11.02 15.36
C VAL A 154 -21.94 -9.61 15.56
N ASP A 155 -21.20 -9.05 14.61
CA ASP A 155 -20.61 -7.73 14.81
C ASP A 155 -21.44 -6.65 14.10
N THR A 156 -22.12 -5.83 14.92
CA THR A 156 -22.63 -4.52 14.50
C THR A 156 -21.51 -3.54 14.13
N ASN A 157 -20.23 -3.95 14.23
CA ASN A 157 -19.07 -3.15 13.90
C ASN A 157 -18.50 -3.57 12.55
N PHE A 158 -19.03 -2.96 11.49
CA PHE A 158 -18.79 -3.30 10.09
C PHE A 158 -17.39 -2.91 9.56
N ASP A 159 -16.58 -2.24 10.38
CA ASP A 159 -15.20 -1.83 10.05
C ASP A 159 -14.15 -2.95 10.25
N GLU A 160 -14.54 -4.11 10.81
CA GLU A 160 -13.64 -5.27 11.04
C GLU A 160 -13.65 -6.30 9.88
N LEU A 161 -14.38 -6.02 8.80
CA LEU A 161 -14.53 -6.92 7.67
C LEU A 161 -13.37 -6.80 6.69
N ASP A 162 -12.96 -7.93 6.09
CA ASP A 162 -11.91 -7.95 5.07
C ASP A 162 -12.26 -6.99 3.92
N PRO A 163 -11.56 -5.85 3.81
CA PRO A 163 -11.89 -4.82 2.86
C PRO A 163 -11.60 -5.24 1.42
N SER A 164 -10.65 -6.18 1.23
CA SER A 164 -10.23 -6.67 -0.10
C SER A 164 -11.42 -7.16 -0.92
N TYR A 165 -12.30 -7.94 -0.30
CA TYR A 165 -13.52 -8.45 -0.93
C TYR A 165 -14.48 -7.35 -1.40
N MET A 166 -14.68 -6.31 -0.58
CA MET A 166 -15.57 -5.20 -0.94
C MET A 166 -15.01 -4.39 -2.12
N TYR A 167 -13.69 -4.21 -2.15
CA TYR A 167 -13.02 -3.53 -3.25
C TYR A 167 -13.12 -4.35 -4.55
N SER A 168 -12.88 -5.66 -4.52
CA SER A 168 -13.01 -6.52 -5.70
C SER A 168 -14.44 -6.55 -6.24
N LYS A 169 -15.45 -6.66 -5.36
CA LYS A 169 -16.86 -6.61 -5.77
C LYS A 169 -17.19 -5.31 -6.49
N ILE A 170 -16.79 -4.18 -5.91
CA ILE A 170 -17.09 -2.85 -6.45
C ILE A 170 -16.34 -2.60 -7.76
N LEU A 171 -15.07 -3.03 -7.84
CA LEU A 171 -14.28 -2.99 -9.07
C LEU A 171 -15.00 -3.70 -10.21
N ILE A 172 -15.48 -4.92 -9.96
CA ILE A 172 -16.22 -5.69 -10.96
C ILE A 172 -17.55 -5.02 -11.30
N GLU A 173 -18.31 -4.52 -10.33
CA GLU A 173 -19.54 -3.74 -10.61
C GLU A 173 -19.30 -2.55 -11.55
N ILE A 174 -18.15 -1.88 -11.42
CA ILE A 174 -17.74 -0.80 -12.33
C ILE A 174 -17.41 -1.38 -13.71
N ILE A 175 -16.57 -2.42 -13.79
CA ILE A 175 -16.14 -3.07 -15.03
C ILE A 175 -17.35 -3.54 -15.86
N LEU A 176 -18.35 -4.14 -15.22
CA LEU A 176 -19.56 -4.62 -15.89
C LEU A 176 -20.37 -3.49 -16.56
N LYS A 177 -20.22 -2.24 -16.08
CA LYS A 177 -20.88 -1.06 -16.66
C LYS A 177 -20.05 -0.41 -17.78
N ILE A 178 -18.75 -0.69 -17.87
CA ILE A 178 -17.86 -0.11 -18.88
C ILE A 178 -18.24 -0.63 -20.28
N ASN A 179 -18.24 0.27 -21.26
CA ASN A 179 -18.28 -0.11 -22.66
C ASN A 179 -16.87 -0.07 -23.25
N TYR A 180 -16.37 -1.23 -23.68
CA TYR A 180 -15.03 -1.39 -24.26
C TYR A 180 -15.11 -1.26 -25.79
N ASP A 181 -14.45 -0.24 -26.33
CA ASP A 181 -14.25 -0.07 -27.77
C ASP A 181 -13.14 -0.99 -28.31
N ASP A 182 -13.00 -1.10 -29.63
CA ASP A 182 -12.00 -1.98 -30.26
C ASP A 182 -10.56 -1.59 -29.89
N LYS A 183 -10.31 -0.28 -29.69
CA LYS A 183 -9.02 0.21 -29.18
C LYS A 183 -8.77 -0.34 -27.77
N ALA A 184 -9.78 -0.35 -26.90
CA ALA A 184 -9.68 -0.90 -25.54
C ALA A 184 -9.28 -2.35 -25.54
N LYS A 185 -9.99 -3.14 -26.35
CA LYS A 185 -9.74 -4.57 -26.46
C LYS A 185 -8.32 -4.81 -26.96
N LYS A 186 -7.87 -4.05 -27.96
CA LYS A 186 -6.49 -4.13 -28.46
C LYS A 186 -5.45 -3.78 -27.40
N ASP A 187 -5.62 -2.66 -26.69
CA ASP A 187 -4.69 -2.22 -25.63
C ASP A 187 -4.60 -3.29 -24.51
N SER A 188 -5.72 -3.93 -24.18
CA SER A 188 -5.77 -5.05 -23.24
C SER A 188 -4.93 -6.25 -23.71
N PHE A 189 -5.00 -6.62 -24.99
CA PHE A 189 -4.19 -7.70 -25.54
C PHE A 189 -2.70 -7.35 -25.57
N ASP A 190 -2.35 -6.12 -25.97
CA ASP A 190 -0.96 -5.66 -26.00
C ASP A 190 -0.35 -5.63 -24.59
N TYR A 191 -1.14 -5.25 -23.57
CA TYR A 191 -0.73 -5.38 -22.17
C TYR A 191 -0.48 -6.84 -21.78
N CYS A 192 -1.39 -7.76 -22.10
CA CYS A 192 -1.22 -9.18 -21.77
C CYS A 192 0.03 -9.76 -22.44
N ARG A 193 0.35 -9.36 -23.68
CA ARG A 193 1.59 -9.76 -24.35
C ARG A 193 2.83 -9.28 -23.61
N ASN A 194 2.84 -8.04 -23.13
CA ASN A 194 3.97 -7.51 -22.37
C ASN A 194 4.11 -8.17 -21.00
N TYR A 195 2.98 -8.43 -20.33
CA TYR A 195 2.97 -9.09 -19.03
C TYR A 195 3.56 -10.51 -19.12
N TYR A 196 3.26 -11.23 -20.20
CA TYR A 196 3.78 -12.59 -20.46
C TYR A 196 4.86 -12.62 -21.55
N ALA A 197 5.68 -11.56 -21.66
CA ALA A 197 6.67 -11.43 -22.73
C ALA A 197 7.67 -12.61 -22.79
N ASP A 198 7.93 -13.23 -21.65
CA ASP A 198 8.85 -14.36 -21.52
C ASP A 198 8.17 -15.74 -21.76
N ASN A 199 6.85 -15.79 -21.97
CA ASN A 199 6.08 -17.03 -22.11
C ASN A 199 5.48 -17.21 -23.52
N ASN A 200 6.25 -17.87 -24.40
CA ASN A 200 5.85 -18.12 -25.78
C ASN A 200 4.54 -18.91 -25.96
N THR A 201 4.17 -19.76 -25.00
CA THR A 201 2.93 -20.55 -25.06
C THR A 201 1.72 -19.67 -24.78
N ILE A 202 1.80 -18.83 -23.74
CA ILE A 202 0.73 -17.87 -23.41
C ILE A 202 0.61 -16.81 -24.51
N LEU A 203 1.73 -16.33 -25.07
CA LEU A 203 1.72 -15.37 -26.19
C LEU A 203 0.95 -15.91 -27.41
N LYS A 204 1.21 -17.16 -27.81
CA LYS A 204 0.46 -17.81 -28.89
C LYS A 204 -1.03 -17.93 -28.57
N ALA A 205 -1.37 -18.26 -27.33
CA ALA A 205 -2.76 -18.35 -26.90
C ALA A 205 -3.46 -16.98 -26.91
N ILE A 206 -2.78 -15.90 -26.49
CA ILE A 206 -3.29 -14.53 -26.58
C ILE A 206 -3.52 -14.13 -28.04
N ASP A 207 -2.61 -14.50 -28.95
CA ASP A 207 -2.74 -14.20 -30.37
C ASP A 207 -3.91 -14.97 -31.02
N GLU A 208 -4.06 -16.27 -30.73
CA GLU A 208 -5.21 -17.08 -31.16
C GLU A 208 -6.51 -16.47 -30.63
N PHE A 209 -6.53 -16.14 -29.34
CA PHE A 209 -7.69 -15.53 -28.69
C PHE A 209 -8.08 -14.22 -29.35
N GLN A 210 -7.13 -13.30 -29.57
CA GLN A 210 -7.43 -12.03 -30.20
C GLN A 210 -7.98 -12.19 -31.63
N GLN A 211 -7.45 -13.15 -32.40
CA GLN A 211 -7.86 -13.38 -33.79
C GLN A 211 -9.28 -13.99 -33.87
N ASP A 212 -9.55 -14.99 -33.04
CA ASP A 212 -10.78 -15.78 -33.09
C ASP A 212 -11.83 -15.41 -32.04
N TYR A 213 -11.60 -14.37 -31.24
CA TYR A 213 -12.50 -13.97 -30.16
C TYR A 213 -13.95 -13.81 -30.61
N GLN A 214 -14.15 -13.14 -31.75
CA GLN A 214 -15.47 -12.83 -32.30
C GLN A 214 -16.23 -14.04 -32.86
N ASN A 215 -15.53 -15.17 -33.07
CA ASN A 215 -16.10 -16.37 -33.69
C ASN A 215 -16.83 -17.27 -32.67
N HIS A 216 -16.61 -17.06 -31.37
CA HIS A 216 -17.18 -17.89 -30.30
C HIS A 216 -17.74 -17.02 -29.16
N SER A 217 -18.60 -17.59 -28.32
CA SER A 217 -19.07 -16.90 -27.12
C SER A 217 -17.96 -16.80 -26.07
N SER A 218 -18.10 -15.87 -25.13
CA SER A 218 -17.16 -15.73 -24.01
C SER A 218 -17.24 -16.94 -23.08
N ILE A 219 -18.42 -17.55 -22.92
CA ILE A 219 -18.61 -18.80 -22.17
C ILE A 219 -17.80 -19.94 -22.80
N TRP A 220 -17.80 -20.04 -24.13
CA TRP A 220 -17.02 -21.04 -24.85
C TRP A 220 -15.52 -20.87 -24.58
N TRP A 221 -15.02 -19.63 -24.65
CA TRP A 221 -13.61 -19.33 -24.34
C TRP A 221 -13.26 -19.57 -22.88
N TYR A 222 -14.17 -19.28 -21.96
CA TYR A 222 -13.98 -19.51 -20.53
C TYR A 222 -13.92 -21.00 -20.18
N THR A 223 -14.69 -21.83 -20.88
CA THR A 223 -14.75 -23.29 -20.64
C THR A 223 -13.73 -24.08 -21.47
N LYS A 224 -13.13 -23.49 -22.49
CA LYS A 224 -12.02 -24.08 -23.24
C LYS A 224 -10.77 -24.12 -22.37
N GLU A 225 -10.24 -25.31 -22.14
CA GLU A 225 -8.95 -25.48 -21.50
C GLU A 225 -7.87 -24.79 -22.34
N SER A 226 -7.41 -23.65 -21.84
CA SER A 226 -6.48 -22.77 -22.53
C SER A 226 -5.75 -21.89 -21.52
N PRO A 227 -4.56 -21.36 -21.87
CA PRO A 227 -3.86 -20.42 -21.01
C PRO A 227 -4.67 -19.15 -20.67
N ILE A 228 -5.69 -18.82 -21.47
CA ILE A 228 -6.59 -17.67 -21.25
C ILE A 228 -7.49 -17.91 -20.03
N TYR A 229 -8.03 -19.12 -19.88
CA TYR A 229 -8.81 -19.51 -18.70
C TYR A 229 -7.98 -19.34 -17.42
N LEU A 230 -6.72 -19.77 -17.45
CA LEU A 230 -5.80 -19.63 -16.32
C LEU A 230 -5.50 -18.15 -16.02
N LEU A 231 -5.27 -17.33 -17.06
CA LEU A 231 -5.08 -15.89 -16.90
C LEU A 231 -6.27 -15.21 -16.21
N ILE A 232 -7.51 -15.53 -16.62
CA ILE A 232 -8.73 -14.99 -16.00
C ILE A 232 -8.91 -15.51 -14.57
N LYS A 233 -8.62 -16.79 -14.37
CA LYS A 233 -8.68 -17.43 -13.05
C LYS A 233 -7.69 -16.76 -12.10
N ASP A 234 -6.43 -16.61 -12.48
CA ASP A 234 -5.39 -16.01 -11.65
C ASP A 234 -5.70 -14.54 -11.35
N ALA A 235 -6.17 -13.78 -12.34
CA ALA A 235 -6.60 -12.40 -12.15
C ALA A 235 -7.66 -12.26 -11.04
N LEU A 236 -8.69 -13.11 -11.09
CA LEU A 236 -9.84 -13.05 -10.19
C LEU A 236 -9.61 -13.76 -8.85
N MET A 237 -8.71 -14.75 -8.80
CA MET A 237 -8.41 -15.53 -7.59
C MET A 237 -7.39 -14.85 -6.68
N ILE A 238 -6.44 -14.12 -7.25
CA ILE A 238 -5.36 -13.41 -6.51
C ILE A 238 -5.75 -11.93 -6.29
N ASP A 239 -6.97 -11.53 -6.69
CA ASP A 239 -7.45 -10.14 -6.65
C ASP A 239 -6.46 -9.16 -7.30
N ASN A 240 -5.86 -9.56 -8.43
CA ASN A 240 -4.93 -8.72 -9.17
C ASN A 240 -5.71 -7.63 -9.90
N ILE A 241 -5.91 -6.50 -9.21
CA ILE A 241 -6.65 -5.33 -9.70
C ILE A 241 -6.14 -4.89 -11.08
N ASP A 242 -4.82 -4.89 -11.29
CA ASP A 242 -4.22 -4.41 -12.53
C ASP A 242 -4.62 -5.31 -13.70
N LEU A 243 -4.52 -6.63 -13.52
CA LEU A 243 -4.94 -7.59 -14.54
C LEU A 243 -6.47 -7.54 -14.75
N ILE A 244 -7.27 -7.51 -13.67
CA ILE A 244 -8.74 -7.41 -13.71
C ILE A 244 -9.19 -6.21 -14.55
N VAL A 245 -8.59 -5.04 -14.35
CA VAL A 245 -8.90 -3.83 -15.12
C VAL A 245 -8.60 -4.03 -16.61
N LYS A 246 -7.47 -4.65 -16.93
CA LYS A 246 -7.03 -4.87 -18.32
C LYS A 246 -7.88 -5.93 -19.03
N ILE A 247 -8.26 -7.03 -18.38
CA ILE A 247 -9.14 -8.05 -18.98
C ILE A 247 -10.64 -7.78 -18.75
N GLY A 248 -11.00 -6.61 -18.23
CA GLY A 248 -12.39 -6.30 -17.88
C GLY A 248 -13.38 -6.39 -19.05
N PHE A 249 -12.93 -6.24 -20.30
CA PHE A 249 -13.80 -6.45 -21.47
C PHE A 249 -14.31 -7.89 -21.54
N PHE A 250 -13.45 -8.88 -21.28
CA PHE A 250 -13.82 -10.29 -21.31
C PHE A 250 -14.73 -10.64 -20.14
N ILE A 251 -14.42 -10.13 -18.95
CA ILE A 251 -15.26 -10.31 -17.75
C ILE A 251 -16.68 -9.78 -18.02
N ARG A 252 -16.79 -8.60 -18.64
CA ARG A 252 -18.07 -7.99 -19.02
C ARG A 252 -18.80 -8.81 -20.08
N ASP A 253 -18.11 -9.22 -21.15
CA ASP A 253 -18.71 -9.98 -22.25
C ASP A 253 -19.20 -11.36 -21.73
N LEU A 254 -18.42 -12.04 -20.87
CA LEU A 254 -18.81 -13.27 -20.18
C LEU A 254 -20.03 -13.09 -19.26
N HIS A 255 -20.06 -12.01 -18.48
CA HIS A 255 -21.24 -11.67 -17.68
C HIS A 255 -22.48 -11.45 -18.56
N GLN A 256 -22.33 -10.80 -19.72
CA GLN A 256 -23.44 -10.55 -20.64
C GLN A 256 -23.99 -11.84 -21.25
N ASP A 257 -23.11 -12.76 -21.66
CA ASP A 257 -23.51 -14.08 -22.16
C ASP A 257 -24.28 -14.86 -21.09
N ILE A 258 -23.79 -14.88 -19.84
CA ILE A 258 -24.49 -15.50 -18.71
C ILE A 258 -25.85 -14.86 -18.49
N LYS A 259 -25.93 -13.52 -18.51
CA LYS A 259 -27.18 -12.77 -18.33
C LYS A 259 -28.18 -13.02 -19.46
N GLN A 260 -27.71 -13.20 -20.68
CA GLN A 260 -28.55 -13.54 -21.82
C GLN A 260 -29.20 -14.91 -21.62
N ILE A 261 -28.44 -15.93 -21.24
CA ILE A 261 -28.99 -17.26 -20.92
C ILE A 261 -29.94 -17.16 -19.72
N TYR A 262 -29.56 -16.46 -18.65
CA TYR A 262 -30.38 -16.26 -17.46
C TYR A 262 -31.76 -15.65 -17.76
N SER A 263 -31.85 -14.79 -18.77
CA SER A 263 -33.13 -14.17 -19.18
C SER A 263 -34.13 -15.16 -19.79
N GLN A 264 -33.66 -16.33 -20.23
CA GLN A 264 -34.43 -17.35 -20.95
C GLN A 264 -34.87 -18.52 -20.04
N ILE A 265 -34.37 -18.58 -18.80
CA ILE A 265 -34.65 -19.67 -17.85
C ILE A 265 -36.01 -19.48 -17.17
N ASP A 266 -36.72 -20.59 -16.90
CA ASP A 266 -37.91 -20.59 -16.05
C ASP A 266 -37.53 -20.30 -14.59
N ARG A 267 -37.92 -19.11 -14.11
CA ARG A 267 -37.58 -18.64 -12.76
C ARG A 267 -38.43 -19.26 -11.66
N THR A 268 -39.49 -19.99 -11.99
CA THR A 268 -40.39 -20.59 -10.98
C THR A 268 -39.83 -21.86 -10.34
N VAL A 269 -38.81 -22.46 -10.97
CA VAL A 269 -38.23 -23.73 -10.55
C VAL A 269 -37.01 -23.49 -9.66
N LYS A 270 -37.11 -23.95 -8.42
CA LYS A 270 -35.95 -24.02 -7.51
C LYS A 270 -35.12 -25.26 -7.84
N PHE A 271 -33.81 -25.12 -7.76
CA PHE A 271 -32.89 -26.22 -8.02
C PHE A 271 -31.71 -26.19 -7.04
N ARG A 272 -30.93 -27.27 -7.03
CA ARG A 272 -29.72 -27.38 -6.23
C ARG A 272 -28.51 -27.55 -7.12
N VAL A 273 -27.42 -26.95 -6.69
CA VAL A 273 -26.10 -27.15 -7.26
C VAL A 273 -25.10 -27.49 -6.17
N TYR A 274 -24.06 -28.20 -6.56
CA TYR A 274 -23.03 -28.72 -5.69
C TYR A 274 -21.66 -28.27 -6.17
N ARG A 275 -20.77 -28.03 -5.21
CA ARG A 275 -19.34 -27.78 -5.45
C ARG A 275 -18.53 -28.51 -4.40
N GLY A 276 -17.49 -29.20 -4.84
CA GLY A 276 -16.52 -29.85 -3.96
C GLY A 276 -15.20 -29.12 -3.98
N GLN A 277 -14.55 -28.99 -2.81
CA GLN A 277 -13.18 -28.50 -2.70
C GLN A 277 -12.50 -29.02 -1.43
N GLY A 278 -11.18 -29.06 -1.44
CA GLY A 278 -10.37 -29.14 -0.24
C GLY A 278 -10.14 -27.77 0.38
N MET A 279 -9.89 -27.75 1.68
CA MET A 279 -9.45 -26.55 2.40
C MET A 279 -8.66 -26.92 3.66
N LEU A 280 -7.82 -26.00 4.15
CA LEU A 280 -7.09 -26.22 5.39
C LEU A 280 -8.01 -26.16 6.60
N ASP A 281 -7.60 -26.84 7.68
CA ASP A 281 -8.30 -26.84 8.97
C ASP A 281 -8.59 -25.39 9.44
N ALA A 282 -7.60 -24.50 9.36
CA ALA A 282 -7.74 -23.10 9.80
C ALA A 282 -8.75 -22.28 8.98
N ASP A 283 -8.91 -22.58 7.69
CA ASP A 283 -9.89 -21.90 6.83
C ASP A 283 -11.29 -22.46 7.02
N PHE A 284 -11.40 -23.78 7.23
CA PHE A 284 -12.69 -24.41 7.55
C PHE A 284 -13.22 -23.98 8.93
N ASP A 285 -12.34 -23.81 9.92
CA ASP A 285 -12.71 -23.33 11.25
C ASP A 285 -13.43 -21.97 11.18
N LYS A 286 -13.10 -21.13 10.20
CA LYS A 286 -13.82 -19.87 9.95
C LYS A 286 -15.29 -20.12 9.59
N PHE A 287 -15.62 -21.13 8.78
CA PHE A 287 -17.02 -21.48 8.47
C PHE A 287 -17.79 -21.89 9.72
N ILE A 288 -17.15 -22.68 10.60
CA ILE A 288 -17.76 -23.11 11.87
C ILE A 288 -18.02 -21.91 12.77
N GLN A 289 -17.03 -21.04 12.94
CA GLN A 289 -17.11 -19.85 13.80
C GLN A 289 -18.17 -18.85 13.31
N HIS A 290 -18.36 -18.74 11.99
CA HIS A 290 -19.19 -17.71 11.36
C HIS A 290 -20.48 -18.27 10.74
N LYS A 291 -21.02 -19.35 11.30
CA LYS A 291 -22.31 -19.91 10.88
C LYS A 291 -23.42 -18.84 10.88
N GLY A 292 -24.22 -18.80 9.81
CA GLY A 292 -25.20 -17.74 9.54
C GLY A 292 -24.65 -16.53 8.78
N GLY A 293 -23.32 -16.42 8.67
CA GLY A 293 -22.58 -15.34 8.04
C GLY A 293 -22.70 -15.28 6.53
N LEU A 294 -22.12 -14.25 5.91
CA LEU A 294 -21.99 -14.18 4.45
C LEU A 294 -20.70 -14.84 4.01
N PHE A 295 -20.74 -15.53 2.89
CA PHE A 295 -19.62 -16.20 2.26
C PHE A 295 -19.66 -15.92 0.76
N SER A 296 -18.51 -15.64 0.16
CA SER A 296 -18.44 -15.43 -1.29
C SER A 296 -17.38 -16.31 -1.93
N PHE A 297 -17.63 -16.68 -3.18
CA PHE A 297 -16.61 -17.24 -4.06
C PHE A 297 -15.99 -16.11 -4.89
N HIS A 298 -14.67 -16.11 -4.99
CA HIS A 298 -13.94 -15.18 -5.86
C HIS A 298 -14.11 -15.60 -7.33
N GLY A 299 -14.28 -14.61 -8.22
CA GLY A 299 -14.49 -14.85 -9.65
C GLY A 299 -15.84 -15.47 -10.02
N PHE A 300 -15.89 -16.08 -11.21
CA PHE A 300 -17.07 -16.81 -11.70
C PHE A 300 -17.17 -18.16 -11.01
N LEU A 301 -18.36 -18.50 -10.52
CA LEU A 301 -18.57 -19.71 -9.74
C LEU A 301 -19.14 -20.83 -10.63
N SER A 302 -18.28 -21.79 -10.96
CA SER A 302 -18.68 -23.04 -11.61
C SER A 302 -19.18 -24.06 -10.57
N THR A 303 -20.31 -24.70 -10.88
CA THR A 303 -21.00 -25.69 -10.03
C THR A 303 -21.65 -26.77 -10.89
N SER A 304 -22.03 -27.90 -10.28
CA SER A 304 -22.74 -28.98 -10.98
C SER A 304 -24.09 -29.25 -10.33
N THR A 305 -25.10 -29.58 -11.12
CA THR A 305 -26.35 -30.15 -10.58
C THR A 305 -26.18 -31.61 -10.13
N ASN A 306 -25.07 -32.26 -10.50
CA ASN A 306 -24.72 -33.60 -10.08
C ASN A 306 -23.81 -33.58 -8.83
N GLN A 307 -24.30 -34.14 -7.73
CA GLN A 307 -23.55 -34.23 -6.48
C GLN A 307 -22.30 -35.12 -6.61
N GLU A 308 -22.34 -36.18 -7.44
CA GLU A 308 -21.21 -37.10 -7.60
C GLU A 308 -19.99 -36.40 -8.22
N THR A 309 -20.22 -35.48 -9.16
CA THR A 309 -19.15 -34.64 -9.75
C THR A 309 -18.46 -33.81 -8.66
N ALA A 310 -19.22 -33.15 -7.80
CA ALA A 310 -18.67 -32.39 -6.68
C ALA A 310 -17.89 -33.29 -5.69
N LEU A 311 -18.40 -34.49 -5.39
CA LEU A 311 -17.71 -35.44 -4.52
C LEU A 311 -16.39 -35.96 -5.12
N ALA A 312 -16.27 -36.05 -6.45
CA ALA A 312 -15.00 -36.41 -7.09
C ALA A 312 -13.89 -35.39 -6.77
N PHE A 313 -14.20 -34.08 -6.82
CA PHE A 313 -13.27 -33.03 -6.42
C PHE A 313 -12.89 -33.11 -4.93
N VAL A 314 -13.88 -33.32 -4.06
CA VAL A 314 -13.63 -33.54 -2.62
C VAL A 314 -12.68 -34.71 -2.39
N ASN A 315 -12.91 -35.84 -3.05
CA ASN A 315 -12.11 -37.05 -2.87
C ASN A 315 -10.69 -36.87 -3.41
N ALA A 316 -10.53 -36.15 -4.52
CA ALA A 316 -9.22 -35.78 -5.04
C ALA A 316 -8.47 -34.87 -4.05
N ALA A 317 -9.14 -33.88 -3.48
CA ALA A 317 -8.53 -32.94 -2.54
C ALA A 317 -8.13 -33.59 -1.21
N LYS A 318 -8.87 -34.62 -0.78
CA LYS A 318 -8.58 -35.43 0.42
C LYS A 318 -7.38 -36.38 0.25
N LEU A 319 -6.76 -36.46 -0.94
CA LEU A 319 -5.48 -37.16 -1.09
C LEU A 319 -4.34 -36.45 -0.35
N ASP A 320 -4.50 -35.16 -0.02
CA ASP A 320 -3.63 -34.46 0.92
C ASP A 320 -4.21 -34.50 2.33
N ASP A 321 -3.48 -35.12 3.26
CA ASP A 321 -3.87 -35.25 4.67
C ASP A 321 -4.05 -33.90 5.39
N LYS A 322 -3.51 -32.80 4.85
CA LYS A 322 -3.69 -31.44 5.38
C LYS A 322 -5.04 -30.84 5.03
N ASN A 323 -5.75 -31.39 4.04
CA ASN A 323 -7.02 -30.86 3.57
C ASN A 323 -8.20 -31.51 4.29
N ILE A 324 -9.24 -30.70 4.51
CA ILE A 324 -10.59 -31.13 4.81
C ILE A 324 -11.37 -31.07 3.50
N GLY A 325 -12.06 -32.15 3.17
CA GLY A 325 -13.01 -32.16 2.07
C GLY A 325 -14.28 -31.42 2.45
N VAL A 326 -14.71 -30.46 1.64
CA VAL A 326 -15.96 -29.72 1.84
C VAL A 326 -16.85 -29.83 0.62
N LEU A 327 -18.05 -30.35 0.85
CA LEU A 327 -19.15 -30.38 -0.11
C LEU A 327 -20.09 -29.21 0.17
N PHE A 328 -20.08 -28.21 -0.70
CA PHE A 328 -21.07 -27.14 -0.68
C PHE A 328 -22.35 -27.59 -1.38
N GLU A 329 -23.46 -27.53 -0.65
CA GLU A 329 -24.81 -27.71 -1.20
C GLU A 329 -25.50 -26.34 -1.25
N MET A 330 -25.76 -25.86 -2.47
CA MET A 330 -26.33 -24.54 -2.69
C MET A 330 -27.78 -24.67 -3.16
N ASN A 331 -28.70 -24.03 -2.42
CA ASN A 331 -30.10 -23.95 -2.80
C ASN A 331 -30.34 -22.65 -3.59
N ILE A 332 -30.80 -22.78 -4.83
CA ILE A 332 -30.99 -21.64 -5.74
C ILE A 332 -32.48 -21.38 -5.94
N ASP A 333 -32.87 -20.15 -5.62
CA ASP A 333 -34.22 -19.62 -5.87
C ASP A 333 -34.13 -18.47 -6.90
N PRO A 334 -34.43 -18.72 -8.18
CA PRO A 334 -34.28 -17.72 -9.23
C PRO A 334 -35.20 -16.49 -9.07
N LEU A 335 -36.25 -16.56 -8.24
CA LEU A 335 -37.13 -15.41 -7.98
C LEU A 335 -36.50 -14.40 -7.02
N ILE A 336 -35.64 -14.87 -6.12
CA ILE A 336 -34.97 -14.04 -5.11
C ILE A 336 -33.58 -13.63 -5.62
N CYS A 337 -33.02 -14.40 -6.55
CA CYS A 337 -31.69 -14.22 -7.12
C CYS A 337 -31.60 -12.99 -8.05
N SER A 338 -30.83 -11.98 -7.66
CA SER A 338 -30.41 -10.89 -8.55
C SER A 338 -29.19 -11.24 -9.40
N ILE A 339 -28.45 -12.29 -9.02
CA ILE A 339 -27.20 -12.71 -9.67
C ILE A 339 -27.52 -13.59 -10.90
N PRO A 340 -27.06 -13.23 -12.11
CA PRO A 340 -27.24 -14.09 -13.27
C PRO A 340 -26.46 -15.40 -13.18
N PHE A 341 -27.05 -16.48 -13.67
CA PHE A 341 -26.38 -17.76 -13.86
C PHE A 341 -26.80 -18.42 -15.19
N ALA A 342 -25.97 -19.31 -15.70
CA ALA A 342 -26.18 -20.00 -16.96
C ALA A 342 -25.91 -21.50 -16.81
N PRO A 343 -26.92 -22.36 -17.06
CA PRO A 343 -26.70 -23.77 -17.40
C PRO A 343 -25.90 -23.85 -18.70
N LEU A 344 -24.85 -24.66 -18.73
CA LEU A 344 -23.88 -24.67 -19.84
C LEU A 344 -24.11 -25.74 -20.90
N ASP A 345 -25.19 -26.53 -20.80
CA ASP A 345 -25.47 -27.73 -21.61
C ASP A 345 -25.18 -27.58 -23.12
N ASN A 346 -25.44 -26.39 -23.69
CA ASN A 346 -25.23 -26.07 -25.11
C ASN A 346 -24.33 -24.84 -25.36
N ALA A 347 -23.67 -24.32 -24.32
CA ALA A 347 -22.92 -23.06 -24.38
C ALA A 347 -21.42 -23.24 -24.08
N SER A 348 -21.02 -24.34 -23.45
CA SER A 348 -19.62 -24.64 -23.16
C SER A 348 -18.86 -25.15 -24.39
N TYR A 349 -17.52 -25.17 -24.27
CA TYR A 349 -16.62 -25.86 -25.20
C TYR A 349 -16.90 -27.37 -25.24
N TYR A 350 -17.15 -27.96 -24.07
CA TYR A 350 -17.44 -29.39 -23.90
C TYR A 350 -18.95 -29.65 -23.99
N LEU A 351 -19.48 -29.64 -25.22
CA LEU A 351 -20.89 -29.89 -25.52
C LEU A 351 -21.37 -31.21 -24.89
N GLU A 352 -22.51 -31.16 -24.19
CA GLU A 352 -23.20 -32.31 -23.57
C GLU A 352 -22.37 -33.15 -22.57
N ALA A 353 -21.25 -32.63 -22.06
CA ALA A 353 -20.33 -33.39 -21.20
C ALA A 353 -20.76 -33.43 -19.72
N GLU A 354 -21.28 -32.33 -19.18
CA GLU A 354 -21.70 -32.21 -17.77
C GLU A 354 -22.85 -31.20 -17.58
N ASN A 355 -23.69 -31.41 -16.56
CA ASN A 355 -24.76 -30.48 -16.17
C ASN A 355 -24.20 -29.31 -15.32
N GLU A 356 -23.28 -28.55 -15.91
CA GLU A 356 -22.61 -27.42 -15.26
C GLU A 356 -23.53 -26.19 -15.22
N VAL A 357 -23.49 -25.48 -14.10
CA VAL A 357 -24.13 -24.17 -13.91
C VAL A 357 -23.07 -23.17 -13.52
N LEU A 358 -22.88 -22.17 -14.37
CA LEU A 358 -21.93 -21.08 -14.17
C LEU A 358 -22.65 -19.84 -13.65
N PHE A 359 -22.26 -19.38 -12.47
CA PHE A 359 -22.74 -18.14 -11.88
C PHE A 359 -21.83 -16.98 -12.27
N SER A 360 -22.46 -15.83 -12.51
CA SER A 360 -21.74 -14.58 -12.66
C SER A 360 -20.87 -14.28 -11.43
N THR A 361 -19.84 -13.46 -11.63
CA THR A 361 -18.85 -13.10 -10.62
C THR A 361 -19.45 -12.59 -9.30
N HIS A 362 -18.76 -12.87 -8.18
CA HIS A 362 -19.05 -12.33 -6.83
C HIS A 362 -20.40 -12.78 -6.27
N SER A 363 -20.69 -14.09 -6.41
CA SER A 363 -21.87 -14.71 -5.81
C SER A 363 -21.72 -14.81 -4.30
N VAL A 364 -22.69 -14.24 -3.56
CA VAL A 364 -22.68 -14.20 -2.09
C VAL A 364 -23.75 -15.11 -1.52
N PHE A 365 -23.37 -15.93 -0.56
CA PHE A 365 -24.19 -16.94 0.07
C PHE A 365 -24.25 -16.73 1.59
N ARG A 366 -25.36 -17.09 2.21
CA ARG A 366 -25.44 -17.27 3.67
C ARG A 366 -25.02 -18.69 4.03
N ILE A 367 -24.11 -18.79 5.00
CA ILE A 367 -23.67 -20.05 5.58
C ILE A 367 -24.80 -20.61 6.44
N GLY A 368 -25.37 -21.73 6.01
CA GLY A 368 -26.43 -22.45 6.71
C GLY A 368 -25.89 -23.53 7.64
N GLU A 369 -26.55 -24.68 7.65
CA GLU A 369 -26.12 -25.84 8.43
C GLU A 369 -24.80 -26.42 7.94
N ILE A 370 -23.93 -26.78 8.88
CA ILE A 370 -22.63 -27.42 8.66
C ILE A 370 -22.67 -28.77 9.34
N ASN A 371 -22.52 -29.84 8.56
CA ASN A 371 -22.64 -31.22 9.05
C ASN A 371 -21.42 -32.04 8.65
N GLN A 372 -20.84 -32.78 9.58
CA GLN A 372 -19.81 -33.75 9.23
C GLN A 372 -20.48 -34.98 8.58
N ILE A 373 -19.99 -35.38 7.40
CA ILE A 373 -20.47 -36.59 6.72
C ILE A 373 -19.58 -37.78 7.10
N GLU A 374 -18.26 -37.59 7.01
CA GLU A 374 -17.25 -38.59 7.34
C GLU A 374 -16.01 -37.91 7.96
N ASP A 375 -14.99 -38.70 8.31
CA ASP A 375 -13.74 -38.13 8.79
C ASP A 375 -13.10 -37.21 7.72
N ARG A 376 -12.73 -36.02 8.16
CA ARG A 376 -12.25 -34.90 7.32
C ARG A 376 -13.13 -34.62 6.09
N LEU A 377 -14.44 -34.87 6.17
CA LEU A 377 -15.42 -34.56 5.13
C LEU A 377 -16.67 -33.89 5.71
N TRP A 378 -16.93 -32.67 5.27
CA TRP A 378 -18.04 -31.85 5.75
C TRP A 378 -18.96 -31.42 4.61
N LYS A 379 -20.24 -31.28 4.95
CA LYS A 379 -21.26 -30.67 4.11
C LYS A 379 -21.62 -29.30 4.66
N VAL A 380 -21.56 -28.28 3.81
CA VAL A 380 -21.94 -26.91 4.14
C VAL A 380 -23.11 -26.50 3.27
N ASN A 381 -24.23 -26.19 3.90
CA ASN A 381 -25.40 -25.66 3.18
C ASN A 381 -25.21 -24.17 2.94
N LEU A 382 -25.41 -23.73 1.71
CA LEU A 382 -25.32 -22.33 1.31
C LEU A 382 -26.65 -21.87 0.70
N THR A 383 -27.07 -20.67 1.06
CA THR A 383 -28.26 -20.03 0.48
C THR A 383 -27.85 -18.76 -0.23
N LEU A 384 -28.09 -18.69 -1.54
CA LEU A 384 -27.72 -17.53 -2.34
C LEU A 384 -28.46 -16.27 -1.83
N THR A 385 -27.73 -15.18 -1.65
CA THR A 385 -28.26 -13.88 -1.19
C THR A 385 -28.52 -12.96 -2.39
N CYS A 386 -29.15 -11.81 -2.14
CA CYS A 386 -29.41 -10.80 -3.16
C CYS A 386 -29.01 -9.40 -2.69
N ASP A 387 -29.03 -8.43 -3.60
CA ASP A 387 -28.64 -7.04 -3.32
C ASP A 387 -29.53 -6.33 -2.29
N MET A 388 -30.63 -6.95 -1.87
CA MET A 388 -31.51 -6.44 -0.83
C MET A 388 -31.06 -6.80 0.59
N ASP A 389 -30.01 -7.60 0.73
CA ASP A 389 -29.40 -7.93 2.02
C ASP A 389 -28.87 -6.66 2.70
N GLU A 390 -29.41 -6.34 3.88
CA GLU A 390 -29.08 -5.10 4.61
C GLU A 390 -27.60 -5.01 4.97
N GLN A 391 -26.96 -6.14 5.32
CA GLN A 391 -25.53 -6.17 5.62
C GLN A 391 -24.73 -5.85 4.36
N LEU A 392 -25.07 -6.45 3.22
CA LEU A 392 -24.38 -6.19 1.95
C LEU A 392 -24.53 -4.73 1.47
N LYS A 393 -25.69 -4.12 1.68
CA LYS A 393 -25.95 -2.71 1.35
C LYS A 393 -25.13 -1.76 2.20
N CYS A 394 -25.16 -1.94 3.52
CA CYS A 394 -24.38 -1.11 4.44
C CYS A 394 -22.88 -1.16 4.11
N LEU A 395 -22.36 -2.36 3.80
CA LEU A 395 -20.93 -2.58 3.54
C LEU A 395 -20.38 -1.92 2.28
N THR A 396 -21.24 -1.65 1.32
CA THR A 396 -20.85 -1.09 0.02
C THR A 396 -21.32 0.35 -0.15
N TYR A 397 -22.08 0.89 0.80
CA TYR A 397 -22.73 2.20 0.70
C TYR A 397 -21.70 3.33 0.56
N ASP A 398 -20.74 3.42 1.48
CA ASP A 398 -19.78 4.52 1.51
C ASP A 398 -18.87 4.52 0.28
N ILE A 399 -18.34 3.35 -0.08
CA ILE A 399 -17.46 3.23 -1.25
C ILE A 399 -18.24 3.56 -2.53
N ARG A 400 -19.49 3.10 -2.69
CA ARG A 400 -20.32 3.43 -3.86
C ARG A 400 -20.60 4.92 -3.96
N ASN A 401 -20.95 5.56 -2.85
CA ASN A 401 -21.20 7.01 -2.83
C ASN A 401 -19.93 7.82 -3.15
N GLU A 402 -18.75 7.33 -2.73
CA GLU A 402 -17.48 8.01 -3.00
C GLU A 402 -17.00 7.90 -4.46
N ILE A 403 -17.32 6.81 -5.16
CA ILE A 403 -16.84 6.53 -6.53
C ILE A 403 -17.87 6.79 -7.62
N GLU A 404 -19.14 6.99 -7.26
CA GLU A 404 -20.20 7.20 -8.24
C GLU A 404 -19.89 8.43 -9.10
N SER A 405 -19.90 8.23 -10.42
CA SER A 405 -19.52 9.26 -11.38
C SER A 405 -20.34 9.18 -12.64
N VAL A 406 -20.18 10.18 -13.51
CA VAL A 406 -20.97 10.36 -14.74
C VAL A 406 -20.73 9.23 -15.74
N THR A 407 -19.53 8.62 -15.73
CA THR A 407 -19.21 7.49 -16.60
C THR A 407 -18.55 6.37 -15.81
N PRO A 408 -18.75 5.10 -16.21
CA PRO A 408 -18.08 3.95 -15.58
C PRO A 408 -16.55 4.07 -15.57
N TRP A 409 -15.95 4.62 -16.64
CA TRP A 409 -14.50 4.86 -16.69
C TRP A 409 -14.03 5.89 -15.65
N HIS A 410 -14.81 6.95 -15.37
CA HIS A 410 -14.49 7.88 -14.30
C HIS A 410 -14.60 7.20 -12.93
N SER A 411 -15.63 6.39 -12.71
CA SER A 411 -15.77 5.63 -11.46
C SER A 411 -14.59 4.67 -11.26
N LEU A 412 -14.10 4.05 -12.33
CA LEU A 412 -12.93 3.17 -12.27
C LEU A 412 -11.66 3.93 -11.89
N ALA A 413 -11.40 5.07 -12.52
CA ALA A 413 -10.24 5.89 -12.20
C ALA A 413 -10.30 6.44 -10.75
N THR A 414 -11.47 6.90 -10.31
CA THR A 414 -11.67 7.32 -8.91
C THR A 414 -11.49 6.17 -7.94
N PHE A 415 -11.98 4.98 -8.27
CA PHE A 415 -11.77 3.78 -7.46
C PHE A 415 -10.28 3.45 -7.32
N LEU A 416 -9.53 3.41 -8.42
CA LEU A 416 -8.08 3.15 -8.40
C LEU A 416 -7.32 4.22 -7.61
N TYR A 417 -7.68 5.49 -7.74
CA TYR A 417 -7.14 6.57 -6.91
C TYR A 417 -7.34 6.29 -5.41
N LYS A 418 -8.54 5.87 -5.00
CA LYS A 418 -8.84 5.55 -3.59
C LYS A 418 -8.07 4.33 -3.08
N MET A 419 -7.69 3.44 -3.99
CA MET A 419 -6.83 2.27 -3.72
C MET A 419 -5.33 2.60 -3.74
N GLY A 420 -4.93 3.85 -3.99
CA GLY A 420 -3.51 4.25 -4.10
C GLY A 420 -2.86 3.86 -5.43
N LYS A 421 -3.63 3.32 -6.38
CA LYS A 421 -3.20 2.94 -7.73
C LYS A 421 -3.19 4.15 -8.66
N TYR A 422 -2.31 5.10 -8.36
CA TYR A 422 -2.33 6.43 -8.97
C TYR A 422 -1.95 6.42 -10.46
N ASP A 423 -1.01 5.59 -10.90
CA ASP A 423 -0.56 5.56 -12.30
C ASP A 423 -1.64 4.99 -13.22
N GLU A 424 -2.26 3.89 -12.81
CA GLU A 424 -3.34 3.22 -13.52
C GLU A 424 -4.54 4.16 -13.64
N ALA A 425 -4.81 4.91 -12.58
CA ALA A 425 -5.88 5.90 -12.58
C ALA A 425 -5.58 7.09 -13.51
N VAL A 426 -4.32 7.56 -13.59
CA VAL A 426 -3.88 8.57 -14.56
C VAL A 426 -3.99 8.04 -15.99
N GLU A 427 -3.63 6.79 -16.23
CA GLU A 427 -3.75 6.14 -17.54
C GLU A 427 -5.22 6.16 -18.02
N ILE A 428 -6.15 5.78 -17.15
CA ILE A 428 -7.59 5.79 -17.48
C ILE A 428 -8.09 7.20 -17.75
N PHE A 429 -7.72 8.19 -16.94
CA PHE A 429 -8.14 9.57 -17.19
C PHE A 429 -7.53 10.16 -18.47
N THR A 430 -6.27 9.83 -18.79
CA THR A 430 -5.61 10.22 -20.04
C THR A 430 -6.35 9.62 -21.24
N ARG A 431 -6.74 8.35 -21.15
CA ARG A 431 -7.54 7.70 -22.16
C ARG A 431 -8.93 8.32 -22.32
N ILE A 432 -9.60 8.66 -21.21
CA ILE A 432 -10.86 9.40 -21.24
C ILE A 432 -10.70 10.68 -22.04
N ILE A 433 -9.58 11.41 -21.90
CA ILE A 433 -9.30 12.62 -22.69
C ILE A 433 -9.12 12.28 -24.18
N GLU A 434 -8.35 11.25 -24.51
CA GLU A 434 -8.10 10.84 -25.90
C GLU A 434 -9.36 10.41 -26.66
N VAL A 435 -10.21 9.59 -26.04
CA VAL A 435 -11.46 9.12 -26.67
C VAL A 435 -12.44 10.26 -26.87
N ASN A 436 -12.39 11.26 -25.99
CA ASN A 436 -13.25 12.42 -26.02
C ASN A 436 -12.72 13.56 -26.91
N ASN A 437 -11.51 13.43 -27.48
CA ASN A 437 -10.84 14.49 -28.25
C ASN A 437 -11.44 14.78 -29.64
N ASP A 438 -12.63 14.26 -29.94
CA ASP A 438 -13.45 14.77 -31.04
C ASP A 438 -13.75 16.26 -30.78
N ASN A 439 -13.83 17.09 -31.83
CA ASN A 439 -13.96 18.56 -31.79
C ASN A 439 -15.27 19.11 -31.15
N ASP A 440 -15.82 18.45 -30.12
CA ASP A 440 -16.97 18.88 -29.33
C ASP A 440 -16.55 19.95 -28.33
N ASN A 441 -16.68 21.22 -28.72
CA ASN A 441 -16.48 22.37 -27.85
C ASN A 441 -17.74 22.73 -27.03
N SER A 442 -18.66 21.79 -26.79
CA SER A 442 -19.83 22.07 -25.95
C SER A 442 -19.41 22.40 -24.51
N GLU A 443 -20.13 23.34 -23.88
CA GLU A 443 -19.87 23.77 -22.51
C GLU A 443 -19.86 22.57 -21.54
N LYS A 444 -20.82 21.66 -21.68
CA LYS A 444 -20.93 20.44 -20.86
C LYS A 444 -19.76 19.49 -21.06
N PHE A 445 -19.17 19.45 -22.26
CA PHE A 445 -17.98 18.66 -22.54
C PHE A 445 -16.76 19.29 -21.87
N MET A 446 -16.55 20.59 -22.09
CA MET A 446 -15.38 21.31 -21.57
C MET A 446 -15.35 21.31 -20.03
N ILE A 447 -16.51 21.47 -19.37
CA ILE A 447 -16.59 21.35 -17.91
C ILE A 447 -16.15 19.95 -17.43
N ARG A 448 -16.55 18.88 -18.13
CA ARG A 448 -16.13 17.50 -17.80
C ARG A 448 -14.64 17.26 -18.06
N LEU A 449 -14.12 17.80 -19.15
CA LEU A 449 -12.68 17.78 -19.42
C LEU A 449 -11.89 18.48 -18.31
N SER A 450 -12.37 19.63 -17.83
CA SER A 450 -11.74 20.33 -16.70
C SER A 450 -11.73 19.51 -15.41
N SER A 451 -12.82 18.78 -15.12
CA SER A 451 -12.89 17.88 -13.97
C SER A 451 -11.91 16.72 -14.10
N THR A 452 -11.71 16.21 -15.33
CA THR A 452 -10.75 15.15 -15.62
C THR A 452 -9.32 15.64 -15.38
N TYR A 453 -8.98 16.82 -15.88
CA TYR A 453 -7.68 17.46 -15.60
C TYR A 453 -7.46 17.71 -14.12
N ASN A 454 -8.48 18.17 -13.38
CA ASN A 454 -8.39 18.33 -11.94
C ASN A 454 -8.09 16.99 -11.23
N ASN A 455 -8.73 15.90 -11.64
CA ASN A 455 -8.48 14.58 -11.04
C ASN A 455 -7.08 14.04 -11.34
N ILE A 456 -6.56 14.25 -12.56
CA ILE A 456 -5.16 13.94 -12.89
C ILE A 456 -4.19 14.77 -12.03
N GLY A 457 -4.52 16.04 -11.80
CA GLY A 457 -3.80 16.91 -10.88
C GLY A 457 -3.73 16.32 -9.46
N LEU A 458 -4.85 15.86 -8.91
CA LEU A 458 -4.93 15.23 -7.59
C LEU A 458 -4.08 13.96 -7.48
N MET A 459 -4.00 13.18 -8.55
CA MET A 459 -3.16 11.97 -8.60
C MET A 459 -1.68 12.33 -8.56
N HIS A 460 -1.26 13.29 -9.38
CA HIS A 460 0.13 13.73 -9.37
C HIS A 460 0.53 14.40 -8.05
N ASP A 461 -0.40 15.13 -7.42
CA ASP A 461 -0.21 15.68 -6.06
C ASP A 461 0.04 14.55 -5.05
N SER A 462 -0.80 13.51 -5.09
CA SER A 462 -0.67 12.32 -4.23
C SER A 462 0.62 11.53 -4.49
N MET A 463 1.18 11.59 -5.71
CA MET A 463 2.49 11.04 -6.04
C MET A 463 3.66 11.96 -5.64
N GLY A 464 3.42 13.15 -5.07
CA GLY A 464 4.45 14.14 -4.77
C GLY A 464 5.02 14.88 -5.99
N LYS A 465 4.37 14.76 -7.16
CA LYS A 465 4.77 15.40 -8.43
C LYS A 465 4.12 16.77 -8.59
N TYR A 466 4.44 17.67 -7.67
CA TYR A 466 3.75 18.96 -7.49
C TYR A 466 3.72 19.84 -8.76
N TYR A 467 4.82 19.95 -9.51
CA TYR A 467 4.85 20.74 -10.74
C TYR A 467 3.98 20.15 -11.86
N ILE A 468 3.90 18.83 -11.96
CA ILE A 468 3.03 18.16 -12.92
C ILE A 468 1.58 18.37 -12.51
N ALA A 469 1.26 18.20 -11.22
CA ALA A 469 -0.06 18.48 -10.68
C ALA A 469 -0.53 19.90 -10.99
N LEU A 470 0.35 20.89 -10.74
CA LEU A 470 0.08 22.30 -11.04
C LEU A 470 -0.27 22.51 -12.52
N SER A 471 0.49 21.93 -13.45
CA SER A 471 0.23 22.07 -14.89
C SER A 471 -1.16 21.54 -15.30
N TRP A 472 -1.64 20.48 -14.64
CA TRP A 472 -2.98 19.94 -14.89
C TRP A 472 -4.07 20.78 -14.26
N TYR A 473 -3.86 21.28 -13.04
CA TYR A 473 -4.79 22.21 -12.41
C TYR A 473 -4.91 23.53 -13.19
N GLU A 474 -3.82 24.03 -13.76
CA GLU A 474 -3.84 25.23 -14.62
C GLU A 474 -4.65 25.00 -15.89
N LYS A 475 -4.51 23.85 -16.55
CA LYS A 475 -5.37 23.47 -17.68
C LYS A 475 -6.84 23.36 -17.28
N ALA A 476 -7.13 22.78 -16.12
CA ALA A 476 -8.49 22.70 -15.59
C ALA A 476 -9.06 24.11 -15.33
N LEU A 477 -8.25 24.99 -14.72
CA LEU A 477 -8.61 26.36 -14.39
C LEU A 477 -8.90 27.18 -15.64
N GLU A 478 -8.05 27.10 -16.67
CA GLU A 478 -8.22 27.82 -17.94
C GLU A 478 -9.58 27.49 -18.58
N ILE A 479 -9.93 26.20 -18.61
CA ILE A 479 -11.22 25.76 -19.15
C ILE A 479 -12.37 26.31 -18.28
N GLN A 480 -12.29 26.16 -16.96
CA GLN A 480 -13.35 26.62 -16.08
C GLN A 480 -13.56 28.14 -16.15
N GLN A 481 -12.49 28.94 -16.22
CA GLN A 481 -12.59 30.39 -16.35
C GLN A 481 -13.26 30.83 -17.66
N LYS A 482 -13.10 30.03 -18.74
CA LYS A 482 -13.69 30.32 -20.05
C LYS A 482 -15.19 29.99 -20.11
N PHE A 483 -15.61 28.92 -19.46
CA PHE A 483 -16.96 28.36 -19.61
C PHE A 483 -17.88 28.58 -18.40
N LEU A 484 -17.34 28.94 -17.23
CA LEU A 484 -18.12 29.10 -16.01
C LEU A 484 -18.11 30.57 -15.55
N PRO A 485 -19.19 31.03 -14.87
CA PRO A 485 -19.20 32.31 -14.18
C PRO A 485 -18.06 32.42 -13.16
N SER A 486 -17.58 33.65 -12.90
CA SER A 486 -16.44 33.90 -12.01
C SER A 486 -16.68 33.52 -10.54
N ASP A 487 -17.93 33.36 -10.13
CA ASP A 487 -18.38 32.94 -8.80
C ASP A 487 -18.80 31.46 -8.75
N HIS A 488 -18.52 30.68 -9.79
CA HIS A 488 -18.91 29.27 -9.84
C HIS A 488 -18.14 28.43 -8.79
N PRO A 489 -18.81 27.60 -7.96
CA PRO A 489 -18.17 26.83 -6.89
C PRO A 489 -17.04 25.88 -7.33
N SER A 490 -17.04 25.40 -8.57
CA SER A 490 -15.96 24.52 -9.07
C SER A 490 -14.63 25.26 -9.23
N LEU A 491 -14.65 26.56 -9.57
CA LEU A 491 -13.45 27.38 -9.67
C LEU A 491 -12.72 27.43 -8.32
N ALA A 492 -13.49 27.55 -7.24
CA ALA A 492 -12.96 27.53 -5.88
C ALA A 492 -12.25 26.20 -5.57
N THR A 493 -12.76 25.06 -6.03
CA THR A 493 -12.09 23.76 -5.85
C THR A 493 -10.73 23.73 -6.54
N VAL A 494 -10.64 24.21 -7.79
CA VAL A 494 -9.35 24.24 -8.52
C VAL A 494 -8.38 25.25 -7.90
N TYR A 495 -8.86 26.43 -7.48
CA TYR A 495 -8.04 27.40 -6.76
C TYR A 495 -7.52 26.85 -5.43
N ASP A 496 -8.33 26.12 -4.66
CA ASP A 496 -7.88 25.47 -3.43
C ASP A 496 -6.76 24.45 -3.70
N ASN A 497 -6.94 23.60 -4.71
CA ASN A 497 -5.93 22.61 -5.08
C ASN A 497 -4.61 23.28 -5.49
N ILE A 498 -4.67 24.32 -6.33
CA ILE A 498 -3.50 25.12 -6.70
C ILE A 498 -2.85 25.76 -5.46
N GLY A 499 -3.66 26.34 -4.57
CA GLY A 499 -3.19 26.95 -3.33
C GLY A 499 -2.47 25.95 -2.43
N MET A 500 -2.98 24.72 -2.30
CA MET A 500 -2.35 23.67 -1.52
C MET A 500 -1.06 23.14 -2.17
N ILE A 501 -0.98 23.10 -3.51
CA ILE A 501 0.29 22.80 -4.21
C ILE A 501 1.34 23.87 -3.91
N TYR A 502 0.99 25.15 -4.02
CA TYR A 502 1.94 26.23 -3.68
C TYR A 502 2.35 26.19 -2.20
N ARG A 503 1.45 25.76 -1.30
CA ARG A 503 1.80 25.48 0.10
C ARG A 503 2.85 24.36 0.20
N SER A 504 2.66 23.25 -0.51
CA SER A 504 3.61 22.12 -0.52
C SER A 504 4.94 22.45 -1.21
N LEU A 505 4.94 23.40 -2.16
CA LEU A 505 6.16 23.95 -2.78
C LEU A 505 6.83 25.02 -1.91
N GLY A 506 6.22 25.42 -0.80
CA GLY A 506 6.76 26.46 0.07
C GLY A 506 6.64 27.89 -0.48
N ASP A 507 5.73 28.17 -1.42
CA ASP A 507 5.33 29.53 -1.84
C ASP A 507 3.99 29.91 -1.18
N TYR A 508 4.05 30.24 0.12
CA TYR A 508 2.88 30.59 0.91
C TYR A 508 2.22 31.90 0.44
N THR A 509 2.93 32.79 -0.25
CA THR A 509 2.35 34.04 -0.78
C THR A 509 1.36 33.76 -1.90
N THR A 510 1.78 32.95 -2.87
CA THR A 510 0.91 32.52 -3.96
C THR A 510 -0.20 31.60 -3.44
N ALA A 511 0.12 30.70 -2.50
CA ALA A 511 -0.87 29.84 -1.83
C ALA A 511 -2.00 30.66 -1.18
N LEU A 512 -1.66 31.68 -0.38
CA LEU A 512 -2.65 32.57 0.24
C LEU A 512 -3.51 33.27 -0.80
N SER A 513 -2.92 33.80 -1.87
CA SER A 513 -3.68 34.48 -2.93
C SER A 513 -4.74 33.57 -3.56
N TYR A 514 -4.41 32.30 -3.81
CA TYR A 514 -5.36 31.32 -4.33
C TYR A 514 -6.43 30.93 -3.31
N CYS A 515 -6.07 30.67 -2.06
CA CYS A 515 -7.04 30.37 -1.00
C CYS A 515 -7.98 31.56 -0.70
N GLU A 516 -7.50 32.81 -0.82
CA GLU A 516 -8.32 34.02 -0.70
C GLU A 516 -9.34 34.13 -1.84
N LYS A 517 -8.95 33.80 -3.08
CA LYS A 517 -9.89 33.70 -4.22
C LYS A 517 -10.95 32.63 -3.99
N THR A 518 -10.56 31.46 -3.48
CA THR A 518 -11.52 30.42 -3.08
C THR A 518 -12.51 30.99 -2.07
N LEU A 519 -12.02 31.61 -0.99
CA LEU A 519 -12.85 32.17 0.07
C LEU A 519 -13.83 33.21 -0.49
N GLU A 520 -13.38 34.09 -1.38
CA GLU A 520 -14.21 35.09 -2.04
C GLU A 520 -15.37 34.44 -2.83
N ILE A 521 -15.08 33.39 -3.60
CA ILE A 521 -16.09 32.66 -4.39
C ILE A 521 -17.09 31.97 -3.45
N ARG A 522 -16.61 31.28 -2.41
CA ARG A 522 -17.48 30.57 -1.45
C ARG A 522 -18.39 31.53 -0.68
N LEU A 523 -17.93 32.74 -0.39
CA LEU A 523 -18.75 33.79 0.25
C LEU A 523 -19.83 34.37 -0.68
N LYS A 524 -19.59 34.40 -2.00
CA LYS A 524 -20.53 34.93 -3.00
C LYS A 524 -21.52 33.89 -3.53
N SER A 525 -21.21 32.60 -3.37
CA SER A 525 -22.05 31.52 -3.88
C SER A 525 -23.47 31.55 -3.29
N SER A 526 -24.48 31.44 -4.16
CA SER A 526 -25.91 31.48 -3.80
C SER A 526 -26.38 30.29 -2.94
N SER A 527 -25.64 29.17 -2.97
CA SER A 527 -25.77 28.08 -2.01
C SER A 527 -24.66 28.22 -0.96
N LEU A 528 -24.95 28.86 0.17
CA LEU A 528 -24.00 28.97 1.27
C LEU A 528 -23.79 27.59 1.91
N ASP A 529 -22.89 26.80 1.34
CA ASP A 529 -22.46 25.54 1.93
C ASP A 529 -21.45 25.83 3.05
N HIS A 530 -21.91 25.72 4.29
CA HIS A 530 -21.10 25.91 5.48
C HIS A 530 -19.83 25.05 5.45
N ILE A 531 -19.89 23.83 4.89
CA ILE A 531 -18.74 22.91 4.83
C ILE A 531 -17.65 23.48 3.93
N SER A 532 -18.01 23.95 2.73
CA SER A 532 -17.05 24.58 1.81
C SER A 532 -16.36 25.82 2.41
N LEU A 533 -17.09 26.62 3.19
CA LEU A 533 -16.54 27.81 3.85
C LEU A 533 -15.61 27.46 5.01
N ILE A 534 -15.94 26.42 5.78
CA ILE A 534 -15.10 25.85 6.84
C ILE A 534 -13.76 25.38 6.24
N ASN A 535 -13.82 24.66 5.11
CA ASN A 535 -12.62 24.16 4.44
C ASN A 535 -11.74 25.30 3.92
N ALA A 536 -12.33 26.33 3.29
CA ALA A 536 -11.59 27.50 2.83
C ALA A 536 -10.84 28.22 3.97
N TYR A 537 -11.51 28.46 5.10
CA TYR A 537 -10.86 29.04 6.28
C TYR A 537 -9.78 28.13 6.87
N SER A 538 -10.01 26.82 6.91
CA SER A 538 -9.03 25.85 7.40
C SER A 538 -7.79 25.79 6.51
N ASN A 539 -7.95 25.81 5.19
CA ASN A 539 -6.85 25.84 4.23
C ASN A 539 -5.99 27.10 4.40
N ILE A 540 -6.61 28.27 4.56
CA ILE A 540 -5.88 29.52 4.87
C ILE A 540 -5.12 29.36 6.20
N GLY A 541 -5.76 28.79 7.22
CA GLY A 541 -5.12 28.47 8.49
C GLY A 541 -3.88 27.59 8.33
N MET A 542 -3.97 26.53 7.54
CA MET A 542 -2.85 25.61 7.23
C MET A 542 -1.70 26.31 6.49
N VAL A 543 -2.00 27.25 5.60
CA VAL A 543 -0.97 28.02 4.90
C VAL A 543 -0.23 28.96 5.87
N TYR A 544 -0.94 29.66 6.75
CA TYR A 544 -0.32 30.47 7.80
C TYR A 544 0.47 29.63 8.81
N GLU A 545 -0.01 28.44 9.15
CA GLU A 545 0.70 27.48 10.00
C GLU A 545 2.02 27.05 9.35
N SER A 546 1.98 26.65 8.07
CA SER A 546 3.18 26.25 7.30
C SER A 546 4.17 27.41 7.15
N LYS A 547 3.65 28.64 7.11
CA LYS A 547 4.44 29.89 7.10
C LYS A 547 5.06 30.24 8.45
N GLY A 548 4.62 29.63 9.55
CA GLY A 548 5.05 29.97 10.92
C GLY A 548 4.34 31.19 11.53
N ASP A 549 3.28 31.71 10.89
CA ASP A 549 2.43 32.75 11.46
C ASP A 549 1.26 32.13 12.22
N TYR A 550 1.60 31.58 13.38
CA TYR A 550 0.66 30.85 14.25
C TYR A 550 -0.51 31.72 14.74
N SER A 551 -0.32 33.04 14.80
CA SER A 551 -1.36 33.99 15.23
C SER A 551 -2.50 34.08 14.22
N ASN A 552 -2.16 34.24 12.93
CA ASN A 552 -3.15 34.24 11.86
C ASN A 552 -3.72 32.85 11.63
N ALA A 553 -2.92 31.79 11.73
CA ALA A 553 -3.42 30.41 11.66
C ALA A 553 -4.53 30.16 12.68
N LEU A 554 -4.30 30.51 13.95
CA LEU A 554 -5.28 30.38 15.02
C LEU A 554 -6.54 31.22 14.77
N SER A 555 -6.39 32.45 14.25
CA SER A 555 -7.51 33.32 13.89
C SER A 555 -8.41 32.69 12.82
N TYR A 556 -7.83 32.11 11.77
CA TYR A 556 -8.57 31.46 10.69
C TYR A 556 -9.19 30.13 11.11
N TYR A 557 -8.48 29.29 11.86
CA TYR A 557 -9.08 28.09 12.46
C TYR A 557 -10.24 28.43 13.40
N LYS A 558 -10.15 29.54 14.15
CA LYS A 558 -11.26 30.01 14.99
C LYS A 558 -12.48 30.41 14.15
N LYS A 559 -12.30 31.08 13.02
CA LYS A 559 -13.43 31.39 12.11
C LYS A 559 -14.12 30.12 11.60
N ALA A 560 -13.34 29.11 11.19
CA ALA A 560 -13.89 27.81 10.79
C ALA A 560 -14.67 27.13 11.94
N TYR A 561 -14.10 27.14 13.15
CA TYR A 561 -14.73 26.60 14.35
C TYR A 561 -16.05 27.28 14.72
N GLU A 562 -16.15 28.61 14.65
CA GLU A 562 -17.40 29.31 14.99
C GLU A 562 -18.54 28.98 14.01
N ILE A 563 -18.22 28.75 12.73
CA ILE A 563 -19.19 28.28 11.73
C ILE A 563 -19.63 26.84 12.05
N GLN A 564 -18.69 25.95 12.34
CA GLN A 564 -19.00 24.57 12.74
C GLN A 564 -19.88 24.54 13.99
N LYS A 565 -19.51 25.30 15.02
CA LYS A 565 -20.22 25.34 16.31
C LYS A 565 -21.65 25.87 16.18
N SER A 566 -21.88 26.83 15.28
CA SER A 566 -23.22 27.36 15.02
C SER A 566 -24.08 26.47 14.13
N SER A 567 -23.46 25.64 13.29
CA SER A 567 -24.15 24.84 12.26
C SER A 567 -24.29 23.35 12.59
N LEU A 568 -23.49 22.82 13.53
CA LEU A 568 -23.37 21.39 13.80
C LEU A 568 -23.71 21.03 15.27
N PRO A 569 -24.17 19.80 15.55
CA PRO A 569 -24.35 19.30 16.90
C PRO A 569 -23.06 19.31 17.74
N LEU A 570 -23.19 19.38 19.06
CA LEU A 570 -22.08 19.50 20.02
C LEU A 570 -20.99 18.42 19.90
N HIS A 571 -21.35 17.22 19.43
CA HIS A 571 -20.45 16.07 19.28
C HIS A 571 -20.21 15.68 17.81
N HIS A 572 -20.40 16.62 16.87
CA HIS A 572 -20.12 16.33 15.47
C HIS A 572 -18.60 16.13 15.23
N PRO A 573 -18.15 15.10 14.48
CA PRO A 573 -16.73 14.82 14.24
C PRO A 573 -15.92 16.01 13.71
N SER A 574 -16.52 16.88 12.89
CA SER A 574 -15.86 18.09 12.37
C SER A 574 -15.39 19.06 13.46
N LEU A 575 -16.04 19.09 14.63
CA LEU A 575 -15.57 19.90 15.77
C LEU A 575 -14.26 19.35 16.35
N ALA A 576 -14.07 18.03 16.28
CA ALA A 576 -12.84 17.37 16.72
C ALA A 576 -11.64 17.81 15.86
N LEU A 577 -11.84 18.01 14.55
CA LEU A 577 -10.82 18.54 13.62
C LEU A 577 -10.36 19.94 14.04
N SER A 578 -11.30 20.84 14.38
CA SER A 578 -10.96 22.19 14.84
C SER A 578 -10.16 22.18 16.15
N TYR A 579 -10.56 21.35 17.12
CA TYR A 579 -9.77 21.18 18.35
C TYR A 579 -8.39 20.56 18.06
N ASN A 580 -8.28 19.63 17.12
CA ASN A 580 -7.00 19.08 16.70
C ASN A 580 -6.09 20.16 16.11
N ASN A 581 -6.62 21.04 15.26
CA ASN A 581 -5.85 22.15 14.68
C ASN A 581 -5.39 23.15 15.77
N PHE A 582 -6.22 23.45 16.76
CA PHE A 582 -5.79 24.23 17.92
C PHE A 582 -4.67 23.52 18.70
N GLY A 583 -4.83 22.22 18.95
CA GLY A 583 -3.80 21.40 19.57
C GLY A 583 -2.46 21.47 18.82
N GLY A 584 -2.50 21.42 17.49
CA GLY A 584 -1.34 21.57 16.60
C GLY A 584 -0.62 22.89 16.79
N ILE A 585 -1.37 24.01 16.73
CA ILE A 585 -0.80 25.36 16.93
C ILE A 585 -0.20 25.54 18.34
N TYR A 586 -0.88 25.05 19.39
CA TYR A 586 -0.33 25.10 20.74
C TYR A 586 0.91 24.22 20.91
N ASN A 587 0.97 23.09 20.19
CA ASN A 587 2.16 22.24 20.17
C ASN A 587 3.34 22.96 19.50
N LEU A 588 3.14 23.53 18.32
CA LEU A 588 4.16 24.27 17.56
C LEU A 588 4.68 25.51 18.31
N THR A 589 3.85 26.15 19.13
CA THR A 589 4.25 27.30 19.95
C THR A 589 4.85 26.91 21.32
N GLY A 590 4.97 25.62 21.62
CA GLY A 590 5.55 25.10 22.88
C GLY A 590 4.61 25.14 24.09
N GLN A 591 3.33 25.40 23.89
CA GLN A 591 2.31 25.41 24.95
C GLN A 591 1.70 24.01 25.15
N TYR A 592 2.54 23.05 25.56
CA TYR A 592 2.19 21.62 25.57
C TYR A 592 0.96 21.27 26.42
N SER A 593 0.74 21.94 27.56
CA SER A 593 -0.46 21.72 28.37
C SER A 593 -1.76 22.10 27.64
N ASN A 594 -1.74 23.19 26.87
CA ASN A 594 -2.89 23.58 26.05
C ASN A 594 -3.06 22.62 24.88
N ALA A 595 -1.96 22.16 24.25
CA ALA A 595 -2.02 21.17 23.19
C ALA A 595 -2.71 19.88 23.66
N LEU A 596 -2.26 19.31 24.79
CA LEU A 596 -2.87 18.12 25.39
C LEU A 596 -4.34 18.35 25.74
N LEU A 597 -4.70 19.51 26.33
CA LEU A 597 -6.10 19.84 26.63
C LEU A 597 -6.99 19.78 25.39
N TYR A 598 -6.54 20.33 24.27
CA TYR A 598 -7.33 20.35 23.04
C TYR A 598 -7.37 18.97 22.35
N TYR A 599 -6.26 18.22 22.34
CA TYR A 599 -6.28 16.85 21.83
C TYR A 599 -7.14 15.90 22.67
N THR A 600 -7.18 16.05 24.00
CA THR A 600 -8.10 15.29 24.85
C THR A 600 -9.56 15.60 24.50
N LYS A 601 -9.92 16.87 24.25
CA LYS A 601 -11.26 17.23 23.75
C LYS A 601 -11.57 16.63 22.39
N THR A 602 -10.57 16.54 21.50
CA THR A 602 -10.71 15.85 20.21
C THR A 602 -11.06 14.38 20.42
N ILE A 603 -10.34 13.66 21.29
CA ILE A 603 -10.64 12.26 21.63
C ILE A 603 -12.04 12.11 22.22
N GLU A 604 -12.43 12.96 23.19
CA GLU A 604 -13.76 12.89 23.82
C GLU A 604 -14.91 13.00 22.81
N ILE A 605 -14.73 13.79 21.74
CA ILE A 605 -15.71 13.89 20.65
C ILE A 605 -15.63 12.65 19.76
N GLN A 606 -14.43 12.24 19.35
CA GLN A 606 -14.22 11.09 18.48
C GLN A 606 -14.78 9.80 19.11
N GLU A 607 -14.47 9.50 20.37
CA GLU A 607 -14.98 8.32 21.09
C GLU A 607 -16.51 8.30 21.20
N LYS A 608 -17.16 9.46 21.21
CA LYS A 608 -18.63 9.57 21.26
C LYS A 608 -19.29 9.51 19.90
N SER A 609 -18.56 9.81 18.82
CA SER A 609 -19.13 10.03 17.48
C SER A 609 -18.61 9.07 16.43
N LEU A 610 -17.53 8.33 16.71
CA LEU A 610 -16.86 7.42 15.80
C LEU A 610 -16.65 6.05 16.47
N PRO A 611 -16.54 4.97 15.66
CA PRO A 611 -16.13 3.65 16.14
C PRO A 611 -14.77 3.68 16.83
N CYS A 612 -14.54 2.75 17.77
CA CYS A 612 -13.30 2.70 18.57
C CYS A 612 -12.04 2.39 17.75
N ASN A 613 -12.19 1.85 16.54
CA ASN A 613 -11.15 1.55 15.57
C ASN A 613 -11.05 2.59 14.44
N HIS A 614 -11.72 3.75 14.54
CA HIS A 614 -11.68 4.74 13.48
C HIS A 614 -10.27 5.37 13.34
N PRO A 615 -9.69 5.50 12.12
CA PRO A 615 -8.33 6.03 11.91
C PRO A 615 -8.05 7.39 12.55
N SER A 616 -9.06 8.26 12.63
CA SER A 616 -8.96 9.57 13.29
C SER A 616 -8.56 9.49 14.76
N LEU A 617 -8.93 8.43 15.50
CA LEU A 617 -8.50 8.23 16.88
C LEU A 617 -6.99 7.95 16.93
N ALA A 618 -6.49 7.05 16.07
CA ALA A 618 -5.06 6.77 15.95
C ALA A 618 -4.26 8.02 15.59
N PHE A 619 -4.78 8.86 14.68
CA PHE A 619 -4.15 10.14 14.34
C PHE A 619 -4.05 11.07 15.56
N THR A 620 -5.10 11.19 16.37
CA THR A 620 -5.06 12.04 17.57
C THR A 620 -4.17 11.45 18.67
N TYR A 621 -4.12 10.12 18.85
CA TYR A 621 -3.15 9.48 19.75
C TYR A 621 -1.71 9.73 19.31
N ASN A 622 -1.40 9.67 18.01
CA ASN A 622 -0.08 10.05 17.49
C ASN A 622 0.29 11.51 17.85
N ASN A 623 -0.66 12.44 17.75
CA ASN A 623 -0.43 13.85 18.09
C ASN A 623 -0.15 14.03 19.58
N ILE A 624 -0.90 13.34 20.45
CA ILE A 624 -0.66 13.34 21.91
C ILE A 624 0.71 12.73 22.24
N ALA A 625 1.02 11.59 21.62
CA ALA A 625 2.31 10.93 21.77
C ALA A 625 3.47 11.85 21.37
N HIS A 626 3.31 12.59 20.27
CA HIS A 626 4.30 13.56 19.82
C HIS A 626 4.49 14.72 20.81
N VAL A 627 3.41 15.23 21.43
CA VAL A 627 3.54 16.23 22.51
C VAL A 627 4.34 15.66 23.68
N TYR A 628 4.04 14.43 24.12
CA TYR A 628 4.81 13.79 25.20
C TYR A 628 6.27 13.52 24.83
N GLN A 629 6.56 13.21 23.55
CA GLN A 629 7.92 13.10 23.03
C GLN A 629 8.67 14.44 23.16
N LEU A 630 8.06 15.56 22.74
CA LEU A 630 8.65 16.89 22.85
C LEU A 630 8.86 17.33 24.30
N MET A 631 8.03 16.84 25.22
CA MET A 631 8.20 17.03 26.67
C MET A 631 9.26 16.11 27.31
N GLY A 632 9.92 15.24 26.55
CA GLY A 632 10.89 14.26 27.07
C GLY A 632 10.26 13.08 27.83
N LYS A 633 8.93 12.97 27.83
CA LYS A 633 8.17 11.91 28.52
C LYS A 633 8.01 10.68 27.60
N TYR A 634 9.14 10.08 27.23
CA TYR A 634 9.21 9.04 26.20
C TYR A 634 8.37 7.79 26.50
N THR A 635 8.29 7.35 27.75
CA THR A 635 7.49 6.17 28.13
C THR A 635 5.99 6.40 27.92
N ILE A 636 5.50 7.59 28.25
CA ILE A 636 4.10 7.98 28.02
C ILE A 636 3.85 8.14 26.52
N SER A 637 4.79 8.75 25.80
CA SER A 637 4.74 8.87 24.34
C SER A 637 4.57 7.50 23.67
N LEU A 638 5.43 6.52 24.02
CA LEU A 638 5.35 5.16 23.48
C LEU A 638 3.99 4.50 23.79
N SER A 639 3.44 4.66 24.99
CA SER A 639 2.13 4.09 25.32
C SER A 639 0.99 4.61 24.43
N TYR A 640 1.01 5.89 24.06
CA TYR A 640 0.03 6.46 23.13
C TYR A 640 0.27 6.03 21.69
N TYR A 641 1.54 5.88 21.28
CA TYR A 641 1.85 5.28 19.97
C TYR A 641 1.38 3.82 19.90
N GLU A 642 1.50 3.04 20.98
CA GLU A 642 0.97 1.68 21.05
C GLU A 642 -0.56 1.63 20.92
N GLU A 643 -1.29 2.57 21.53
CA GLU A 643 -2.75 2.67 21.31
C GLU A 643 -3.09 3.04 19.85
N ALA A 644 -2.32 3.92 19.22
CA ALA A 644 -2.48 4.22 17.80
C ALA A 644 -2.21 2.98 16.93
N LEU A 645 -1.16 2.20 17.23
CA LEU A 645 -0.84 0.95 16.54
C LEU A 645 -1.95 -0.09 16.69
N LYS A 646 -2.53 -0.28 17.90
CA LYS A 646 -3.65 -1.22 18.10
C LYS A 646 -4.86 -0.92 17.23
N ILE A 647 -5.10 0.36 16.95
CA ILE A 647 -6.15 0.79 16.04
C ILE A 647 -5.72 0.51 14.59
N GLN A 648 -4.50 0.91 14.21
CA GLN A 648 -3.98 0.76 12.84
C GLN A 648 -3.79 -0.69 12.40
N ASP A 649 -3.37 -1.58 13.30
CA ASP A 649 -3.17 -3.02 13.05
C ASP A 649 -4.49 -3.72 12.68
N LYS A 650 -5.64 -3.12 13.03
CA LYS A 650 -6.98 -3.64 12.72
C LYS A 650 -7.56 -3.08 11.42
N ILE A 651 -6.86 -2.18 10.73
CA ILE A 651 -7.42 -1.41 9.61
C ILE A 651 -6.76 -1.81 8.28
N SER A 652 -7.59 -1.81 7.23
CA SER A 652 -7.26 -2.06 5.81
C SER A 652 -5.93 -1.51 5.28
N SER A 653 -5.44 -2.12 4.20
CA SER A 653 -4.31 -1.68 3.36
C SER A 653 -4.33 -0.18 2.98
N ARG A 654 -5.52 0.44 2.91
CA ARG A 654 -5.72 1.87 2.62
C ARG A 654 -5.04 2.83 3.60
N ASN A 655 -4.69 2.39 4.81
CA ASN A 655 -4.09 3.23 5.86
C ASN A 655 -2.62 2.89 6.20
N GLN A 656 -1.94 2.12 5.35
CA GLN A 656 -0.54 1.74 5.58
C GLN A 656 0.41 2.94 5.75
N LEU A 657 0.16 4.07 5.07
CA LEU A 657 0.97 5.28 5.25
C LEU A 657 0.81 5.92 6.64
N LEU A 658 -0.35 5.78 7.27
CA LEU A 658 -0.55 6.25 8.65
C LEU A 658 0.24 5.37 9.64
N LEU A 659 0.28 4.05 9.38
CA LEU A 659 1.12 3.11 10.12
C LEU A 659 2.61 3.43 9.97
N ALA A 660 3.06 3.71 8.74
CA ALA A 660 4.44 4.14 8.46
C ALA A 660 4.81 5.41 9.24
N THR A 661 3.90 6.38 9.33
CA THR A 661 4.06 7.61 10.12
C THR A 661 4.22 7.30 11.62
N THR A 662 3.41 6.38 12.16
CA THR A 662 3.51 5.96 13.57
C THR A 662 4.83 5.25 13.85
N TYR A 663 5.25 4.31 12.99
CA TYR A 663 6.57 3.66 13.11
C TYR A 663 7.72 4.66 13.04
N ASN A 664 7.67 5.63 12.12
CA ASN A 664 8.69 6.68 12.01
C ASN A 664 8.80 7.46 13.33
N ASN A 665 7.67 7.83 13.92
CA ASN A 665 7.64 8.57 15.18
C ASN A 665 8.14 7.74 16.37
N ILE A 666 7.77 6.45 16.47
CA ILE A 666 8.32 5.53 17.47
C ILE A 666 9.84 5.41 17.31
N GLY A 667 10.32 5.31 16.07
CA GLY A 667 11.75 5.32 15.75
C GLY A 667 12.46 6.57 16.28
N LEU A 668 11.86 7.74 16.10
CA LEU A 668 12.38 9.00 16.66
C LEU A 668 12.43 8.99 18.19
N VAL A 669 11.38 8.48 18.87
CA VAL A 669 11.38 8.35 20.34
C VAL A 669 12.53 7.45 20.80
N HIS A 670 12.71 6.28 20.18
CA HIS A 670 13.81 5.38 20.53
C HIS A 670 15.18 5.99 20.24
N ARG A 671 15.33 6.78 19.17
CA ARG A 671 16.56 7.54 18.90
C ARG A 671 16.86 8.51 20.05
N PHE A 672 15.87 9.27 20.51
CA PHE A 672 16.05 10.20 21.65
C PHE A 672 16.37 9.50 22.97
N MET A 673 15.88 8.27 23.16
CA MET A 673 16.24 7.43 24.31
C MET A 673 17.65 6.81 24.20
N GLY A 674 18.32 6.92 23.05
CA GLY A 674 19.60 6.25 22.78
C GLY A 674 19.48 4.78 22.37
N ASN A 675 18.26 4.29 22.12
CA ASN A 675 17.98 2.92 21.69
C ASN A 675 18.10 2.80 20.16
N TYR A 676 19.28 3.08 19.62
CA TYR A 676 19.47 3.24 18.17
C TYR A 676 19.10 2.01 17.34
N GLN A 677 19.40 0.79 17.82
CA GLN A 677 19.04 -0.43 17.07
C GLN A 677 17.52 -0.62 16.95
N ILE A 678 16.77 -0.26 17.99
CA ILE A 678 15.31 -0.31 17.96
C ILE A 678 14.78 0.77 17.01
N ALA A 679 15.36 1.97 17.06
CA ALA A 679 15.02 3.05 16.14
C ALA A 679 15.20 2.64 14.68
N LEU A 680 16.35 2.04 14.32
CA LEU A 680 16.62 1.51 12.99
C LEU A 680 15.54 0.51 12.55
N SER A 681 15.18 -0.44 13.42
CA SER A 681 14.15 -1.45 13.08
C SER A 681 12.78 -0.85 12.76
N TYR A 682 12.39 0.23 13.44
CA TYR A 682 11.13 0.92 13.15
C TYR A 682 11.21 1.75 11.87
N PHE A 683 12.34 2.42 11.63
CA PHE A 683 12.54 3.13 10.35
C PHE A 683 12.61 2.17 9.16
N GLU A 684 13.20 0.99 9.31
CA GLU A 684 13.18 -0.06 8.28
C GLU A 684 11.75 -0.53 7.97
N LYS A 685 10.91 -0.73 9.00
CA LYS A 685 9.48 -1.01 8.80
C LYS A 685 8.76 0.13 8.07
N THR A 686 9.06 1.38 8.41
CA THR A 686 8.54 2.56 7.69
C THR A 686 8.96 2.52 6.22
N VAL A 687 10.25 2.33 5.93
CA VAL A 687 10.77 2.26 4.56
C VAL A 687 10.11 1.14 3.77
N LEU A 688 9.95 -0.06 4.34
CA LEU A 688 9.27 -1.17 3.67
C LEU A 688 7.85 -0.80 3.24
N ILE A 689 7.09 -0.15 4.12
CA ILE A 689 5.73 0.31 3.80
C ILE A 689 5.78 1.40 2.72
N GLU A 690 6.62 2.42 2.91
CA GLU A 690 6.73 3.55 1.98
C GLU A 690 7.20 3.10 0.59
N GLU A 691 8.17 2.19 0.47
CA GLU A 691 8.64 1.65 -0.81
C GLU A 691 7.60 0.76 -1.50
N SER A 692 6.73 0.08 -0.73
CA SER A 692 5.62 -0.69 -1.29
C SER A 692 4.45 0.18 -1.74
N SER A 693 4.25 1.35 -1.11
CA SER A 693 3.07 2.21 -1.29
C SER A 693 3.34 3.48 -2.11
N LEU A 694 4.60 3.93 -2.19
CA LEU A 694 5.02 5.18 -2.81
C LEU A 694 6.10 4.92 -3.86
N LYS A 695 6.24 5.87 -4.79
CA LYS A 695 7.36 5.85 -5.73
C LYS A 695 8.68 6.17 -5.03
N SER A 696 9.77 5.61 -5.55
CA SER A 696 11.13 5.82 -5.03
C SER A 696 11.60 7.28 -4.96
N ASP A 697 10.95 8.18 -5.71
CA ASP A 697 11.22 9.62 -5.74
C ASP A 697 10.21 10.44 -4.90
N HIS A 698 9.38 9.79 -4.07
CA HIS A 698 8.39 10.47 -3.26
C HIS A 698 9.06 11.26 -2.09
N PRO A 699 8.67 12.54 -1.84
CA PRO A 699 9.28 13.35 -0.78
C PRO A 699 9.21 12.76 0.63
N SER A 700 8.17 11.99 0.96
CA SER A 700 8.04 11.32 2.27
C SER A 700 9.12 10.28 2.52
N LEU A 701 9.53 9.51 1.50
CA LEU A 701 10.59 8.51 1.64
C LEU A 701 11.93 9.18 1.99
N ALA A 702 12.18 10.37 1.43
CA ALA A 702 13.36 11.16 1.76
C ALA A 702 13.38 11.67 3.20
N LEU A 703 12.21 11.93 3.81
CA LEU A 703 12.11 12.26 5.23
C LEU A 703 12.54 11.08 6.12
N THR A 704 12.10 9.87 5.79
CA THR A 704 12.50 8.65 6.51
C THR A 704 13.99 8.36 6.36
N TYR A 705 14.55 8.53 5.15
CA TYR A 705 16.00 8.45 4.93
C TYR A 705 16.77 9.52 5.71
N ASN A 706 16.25 10.75 5.82
CA ASN A 706 16.87 11.78 6.66
C ASN A 706 16.92 11.33 8.12
N ASN A 707 15.83 10.76 8.63
CA ASN A 707 15.76 10.25 10.00
C ASN A 707 16.74 9.08 10.21
N LEU A 708 16.86 8.15 9.27
CA LEU A 708 17.91 7.11 9.31
C LEU A 708 19.32 7.73 9.38
N GLY A 709 19.60 8.73 8.55
CA GLY A 709 20.87 9.47 8.57
C GLY A 709 21.20 10.04 9.95
N THR A 710 20.21 10.63 10.62
CA THR A 710 20.39 11.17 11.99
C THR A 710 20.66 10.09 13.05
N VAL A 711 20.10 8.88 12.89
CA VAL A 711 20.37 7.75 13.80
C VAL A 711 21.81 7.28 13.63
N TYR A 712 22.26 7.07 12.38
CA TYR A 712 23.64 6.69 12.09
C TYR A 712 24.64 7.75 12.56
N GLN A 713 24.32 9.04 12.41
CA GLN A 713 25.12 10.13 12.97
C GLN A 713 25.23 10.03 14.49
N SER A 714 24.12 9.75 15.19
CA SER A 714 24.10 9.57 16.65
C SER A 714 24.94 8.36 17.10
N MET A 715 25.00 7.31 16.27
CA MET A 715 25.86 6.14 16.47
C MET A 715 27.33 6.40 16.11
N LYS A 716 27.66 7.58 15.56
CA LYS A 716 28.97 7.95 14.99
C LYS A 716 29.37 7.13 13.77
N GLU A 717 28.41 6.51 13.11
CA GLU A 717 28.57 5.83 11.82
C GLU A 717 28.42 6.84 10.68
N TYR A 718 29.41 7.72 10.58
CA TYR A 718 29.32 8.92 9.74
C TYR A 718 29.20 8.63 8.23
N SER A 719 29.78 7.52 7.75
CA SER A 719 29.67 7.10 6.34
C SER A 719 28.25 6.67 5.96
N SER A 720 27.59 5.90 6.83
CA SER A 720 26.20 5.51 6.68
C SER A 720 25.29 6.74 6.73
N ALA A 721 25.53 7.64 7.69
CA ALA A 721 24.78 8.90 7.81
C ALA A 721 24.87 9.74 6.52
N LEU A 722 26.08 9.91 5.97
CA LEU A 722 26.30 10.65 4.73
C LEU A 722 25.55 10.01 3.56
N THR A 723 25.59 8.68 3.44
CA THR A 723 24.88 7.94 2.38
C THR A 723 23.38 8.20 2.40
N TYR A 724 22.76 8.17 3.58
CA TYR A 724 21.34 8.44 3.72
C TYR A 724 20.99 9.91 3.49
N TYR A 725 21.83 10.85 3.95
CA TYR A 725 21.63 12.27 3.66
C TYR A 725 21.76 12.59 2.17
N GLU A 726 22.68 11.94 1.45
CA GLU A 726 22.80 12.08 -0.01
C GLU A 726 21.58 11.52 -0.75
N LYS A 727 21.02 10.38 -0.29
CA LYS A 727 19.75 9.84 -0.81
C LYS A 727 18.60 10.83 -0.61
N THR A 728 18.45 11.38 0.59
CA THR A 728 17.45 12.42 0.89
C THR A 728 17.61 13.63 -0.03
N LEU A 729 18.83 14.16 -0.14
CA LEU A 729 19.13 15.33 -0.96
C LEU A 729 18.77 15.09 -2.43
N ASN A 730 19.10 13.91 -2.98
CA ASN A 730 18.79 13.54 -4.36
C ASN A 730 17.28 13.55 -4.65
N ILE A 731 16.49 12.95 -3.75
CA ILE A 731 15.03 12.92 -3.90
C ILE A 731 14.45 14.33 -3.81
N TRP A 732 14.75 15.07 -2.72
CA TRP A 732 14.20 16.41 -2.52
C TRP A 732 14.63 17.42 -3.60
N GLN A 733 15.86 17.32 -4.15
CA GLN A 733 16.29 18.17 -5.27
C GLN A 733 15.52 17.92 -6.56
N LYS A 734 15.02 16.70 -6.77
CA LYS A 734 14.20 16.36 -7.94
C LYS A 734 12.74 16.76 -7.77
N SER A 735 12.21 16.65 -6.55
CA SER A 735 10.78 16.83 -6.28
C SER A 735 10.39 18.24 -5.83
N LEU A 736 11.33 19.03 -5.30
CA LEU A 736 11.06 20.32 -4.65
C LEU A 736 11.82 21.48 -5.34
N PRO A 737 11.34 22.73 -5.23
CA PRO A 737 12.07 23.91 -5.66
C PRO A 737 13.41 24.06 -4.95
N SER A 738 14.40 24.69 -5.59
CA SER A 738 15.74 24.91 -5.02
C SER A 738 15.76 25.75 -3.74
N ASN A 739 14.73 26.57 -3.50
CA ASN A 739 14.58 27.38 -2.30
C ASN A 739 13.70 26.72 -1.22
N HIS A 740 13.30 25.45 -1.37
CA HIS A 740 12.41 24.78 -0.43
C HIS A 740 13.05 24.54 0.95
N SER A 741 12.27 24.68 2.03
CA SER A 741 12.75 24.53 3.42
C SER A 741 13.40 23.17 3.70
N SER A 742 12.84 22.07 3.20
CA SER A 742 13.44 20.73 3.32
C SER A 742 14.88 20.65 2.78
N LEU A 743 15.20 21.40 1.70
CA LEU A 743 16.59 21.47 1.20
C LEU A 743 17.51 22.20 2.19
N ALA A 744 17.01 23.23 2.87
CA ALA A 744 17.75 23.86 3.96
C ALA A 744 17.96 22.88 5.13
N THR A 745 16.92 22.14 5.53
CA THR A 745 17.00 21.14 6.60
C THR A 745 18.07 20.09 6.33
N ILE A 746 18.12 19.51 5.12
CA ILE A 746 19.15 18.52 4.80
C ILE A 746 20.55 19.13 4.76
N HIS A 747 20.72 20.36 4.25
CA HIS A 747 22.00 21.05 4.30
C HIS A 747 22.44 21.34 5.75
N ASN A 748 21.52 21.75 6.62
CA ASN A 748 21.80 21.89 8.05
C ASN A 748 22.21 20.56 8.70
N ASN A 749 21.54 19.46 8.38
CA ASN A 749 21.88 18.14 8.91
C ASN A 749 23.24 17.64 8.39
N MET A 750 23.57 17.89 7.12
CA MET A 750 24.91 17.64 6.58
C MET A 750 25.96 18.51 7.27
N GLY A 751 25.65 19.78 7.55
CA GLY A 751 26.53 20.65 8.35
C GLY A 751 26.80 20.09 9.74
N SER A 752 25.75 19.63 10.43
CA SER A 752 25.85 18.97 11.75
C SER A 752 26.65 17.68 11.70
N LEU A 753 26.55 16.91 10.61
CA LEU A 753 27.36 15.72 10.39
C LEU A 753 28.85 16.07 10.30
N TYR A 754 29.23 17.06 9.49
CA TYR A 754 30.63 17.50 9.38
C TYR A 754 31.15 18.12 10.67
N ASP A 755 30.30 18.86 11.41
CA ASP A 755 30.63 19.38 12.73
C ASP A 755 30.94 18.23 13.72
N SER A 756 30.12 17.17 13.69
CA SER A 756 30.34 15.95 14.49
C SER A 756 31.64 15.21 14.12
N MET A 757 32.10 15.33 12.87
CA MET A 757 33.40 14.81 12.43
C MET A 757 34.58 15.72 12.80
N GLY A 758 34.32 16.95 13.25
CA GLY A 758 35.33 17.98 13.52
C GLY A 758 35.78 18.78 12.28
N ASP A 759 35.14 18.61 11.12
CA ASP A 759 35.39 19.44 9.93
C ASP A 759 34.49 20.68 9.95
N TYR A 760 34.83 21.61 10.85
CA TYR A 760 34.06 22.84 11.05
C TYR A 760 33.98 23.72 9.81
N LYS A 761 34.97 23.63 8.90
CA LYS A 761 34.97 24.41 7.65
C LYS A 761 33.89 23.90 6.70
N GLN A 762 33.78 22.59 6.51
CA GLN A 762 32.69 22.02 5.73
C GLN A 762 31.35 22.23 6.42
N ALA A 763 31.29 22.08 7.75
CA ALA A 763 30.09 22.33 8.52
C ALA A 763 29.52 23.74 8.26
N LEU A 764 30.34 24.77 8.41
CA LEU A 764 29.97 26.16 8.13
C LEU A 764 29.54 26.36 6.68
N SER A 765 30.22 25.75 5.70
CA SER A 765 29.80 25.85 4.29
C SER A 765 28.40 25.28 4.04
N TYR A 766 28.05 24.16 4.68
CA TYR A 766 26.72 23.57 4.58
C TYR A 766 25.67 24.37 5.35
N TYR A 767 26.00 24.90 6.53
CA TYR A 767 25.10 25.81 7.25
C TYR A 767 24.84 27.10 6.46
N GLU A 768 25.86 27.68 5.81
CA GLU A 768 25.71 28.84 4.93
C GLU A 768 24.74 28.58 3.77
N LYS A 769 24.83 27.40 3.14
CA LYS A 769 23.86 26.98 2.11
C LYS A 769 22.44 26.87 2.66
N SER A 770 22.28 26.31 3.87
CA SER A 770 20.98 26.25 4.56
C SER A 770 20.41 27.66 4.78
N VAL A 771 21.24 28.59 5.29
CA VAL A 771 20.86 29.99 5.51
C VAL A 771 20.50 30.69 4.19
N GLU A 772 21.27 30.49 3.13
CA GLU A 772 21.00 31.06 1.79
C GLU A 772 19.61 30.64 1.28
N ILE A 773 19.29 29.35 1.37
CA ILE A 773 17.99 28.81 0.98
C ILE A 773 16.87 29.43 1.83
N GLN A 774 17.06 29.46 3.16
CA GLN A 774 16.07 30.02 4.10
C GLN A 774 15.84 31.53 3.90
N GLN A 775 16.87 32.27 3.51
CA GLN A 775 16.79 33.71 3.23
C GLN A 775 16.21 34.01 1.83
N ALA A 776 16.36 33.09 0.88
CA ALA A 776 15.79 33.21 -0.46
C ALA A 776 14.26 32.99 -0.49
N LEU A 777 13.68 32.46 0.59
CA LEU A 777 12.23 32.35 0.74
C LEU A 777 11.61 33.75 0.94
N SER A 778 10.47 34.00 0.29
CA SER A 778 9.66 35.23 0.47
C SER A 778 9.20 35.46 1.91
N PHE A 779 9.34 34.44 2.77
CA PHE A 779 9.13 34.44 4.21
C PHE A 779 10.15 33.47 4.81
N ILE A 780 10.84 33.91 5.85
CA ILE A 780 11.87 33.09 6.49
C ILE A 780 11.17 32.03 7.35
N ASN A 781 11.48 30.73 7.18
CA ASN A 781 11.08 29.75 8.19
C ASN A 781 11.91 29.98 9.46
N HIS A 782 11.30 30.69 10.39
CA HIS A 782 11.99 31.34 11.49
C HIS A 782 12.62 30.33 12.47
N VAL A 783 11.96 29.21 12.73
CA VAL A 783 12.47 28.21 13.69
C VAL A 783 13.67 27.43 13.13
N ASP A 784 13.59 27.01 11.86
CA ASP A 784 14.69 26.28 11.22
C ASP A 784 15.92 27.16 11.00
N LEU A 785 15.71 28.46 10.69
CA LEU A 785 16.81 29.42 10.58
C LEU A 785 17.49 29.65 11.93
N ALA A 786 16.71 29.77 13.01
CA ALA A 786 17.27 29.88 14.36
C ALA A 786 18.10 28.65 14.73
N SER A 787 17.62 27.43 14.41
CA SER A 787 18.39 26.20 14.62
C SER A 787 19.69 26.19 13.81
N THR A 788 19.67 26.66 12.57
CA THR A 788 20.87 26.75 11.73
C THR A 788 21.89 27.73 12.32
N TYR A 789 21.44 28.90 12.78
CA TYR A 789 22.32 29.86 13.48
C TYR A 789 22.86 29.32 14.80
N ASN A 790 22.06 28.57 15.57
CA ASN A 790 22.55 27.88 16.77
C ASN A 790 23.68 26.89 16.42
N ASN A 791 23.50 26.09 15.37
CA ASN A 791 24.50 25.13 14.92
C ASN A 791 25.79 25.83 14.42
N MET A 792 25.65 26.95 13.71
CA MET A 792 26.80 27.80 13.34
C MET A 792 27.52 28.34 14.58
N GLY A 793 26.76 28.81 15.58
CA GLY A 793 27.31 29.30 16.84
C GLY A 793 28.08 28.20 17.58
N GLU A 794 27.57 26.97 17.57
CA GLU A 794 28.26 25.81 18.14
C GLU A 794 29.56 25.48 17.40
N ALA A 795 29.56 25.49 16.07
CA ALA A 795 30.77 25.28 15.29
C ALA A 795 31.85 26.33 15.61
N TYR A 796 31.49 27.63 15.66
CA TYR A 796 32.44 28.68 16.06
C TYR A 796 32.94 28.52 17.49
N ARG A 797 32.07 28.13 18.43
CA ARG A 797 32.45 27.86 19.82
C ARG A 797 33.45 26.70 19.90
N SER A 798 33.22 25.63 19.13
CA SER A 798 34.12 24.47 19.03
C SER A 798 35.47 24.83 18.39
N MET A 799 35.51 25.83 17.52
CA MET A 799 36.75 26.43 16.98
C MET A 799 37.45 27.38 17.97
N GLY A 800 36.81 27.77 19.07
CA GLY A 800 37.33 28.74 20.04
C GLY A 800 37.05 30.21 19.67
N ASP A 801 36.23 30.48 18.65
CA ASP A 801 35.82 31.81 18.23
C ASP A 801 34.51 32.21 18.94
N TYR A 802 34.64 32.53 20.23
CA TYR A 802 33.50 32.89 21.07
C TYR A 802 32.73 34.15 20.64
N PRO A 803 33.38 35.22 20.13
CA PRO A 803 32.67 36.39 19.62
C PRO A 803 31.70 36.07 18.48
N ASN A 804 32.14 35.27 17.50
CA ASN A 804 31.26 34.84 16.41
C ASN A 804 30.18 33.88 16.92
N ALA A 805 30.51 32.95 17.82
CA ALA A 805 29.53 32.06 18.44
C ALA A 805 28.38 32.84 19.08
N LEU A 806 28.70 33.82 19.94
CA LEU A 806 27.73 34.69 20.60
C LEU A 806 26.91 35.51 19.61
N SER A 807 27.53 36.00 18.52
CA SER A 807 26.81 36.73 17.46
C SER A 807 25.74 35.87 16.78
N TYR A 808 26.06 34.62 16.45
CA TYR A 808 25.10 33.70 15.82
C TYR A 808 24.02 33.22 16.81
N TYR A 809 24.37 32.93 18.06
CA TYR A 809 23.37 32.63 19.09
C TYR A 809 22.41 33.80 19.33
N GLN A 810 22.91 35.05 19.31
CA GLN A 810 22.07 36.23 19.43
C GLN A 810 21.08 36.35 18.26
N LYS A 811 21.51 36.07 17.03
CA LYS A 811 20.61 36.02 15.85
C LYS A 811 19.53 34.95 16.00
N ALA A 812 19.89 33.76 16.49
CA ALA A 812 18.93 32.69 16.77
C ALA A 812 17.90 33.13 17.83
N LEU A 813 18.39 33.72 18.93
CA LEU A 813 17.58 34.19 20.05
C LEU A 813 16.53 35.24 19.62
N GLU A 814 16.94 36.22 18.82
CA GLU A 814 16.04 37.27 18.31
C GLU A 814 14.89 36.69 17.48
N ILE A 815 15.17 35.65 16.70
CA ILE A 815 14.15 34.97 15.91
C ILE A 815 13.23 34.17 16.84
N GLU A 816 13.76 33.34 17.73
CA GLU A 816 12.96 32.52 18.65
C GLU A 816 12.05 33.37 19.54
N GLN A 817 12.53 34.49 20.07
CA GLN A 817 11.73 35.42 20.90
C GLN A 817 10.55 36.03 20.14
N LYS A 818 10.65 36.16 18.82
CA LYS A 818 9.60 36.75 17.99
C LYS A 818 8.46 35.78 17.68
N TYR A 819 8.75 34.48 17.53
CA TYR A 819 7.78 33.49 17.02
C TYR A 819 7.37 32.41 18.02
N LEU A 820 8.21 32.15 19.03
CA LEU A 820 7.95 31.11 20.02
C LEU A 820 7.40 31.72 21.31
N SER A 821 6.72 30.90 22.12
CA SER A 821 6.33 31.34 23.46
C SER A 821 7.55 31.59 24.34
N GLY A 822 7.43 32.48 25.33
CA GLY A 822 8.53 32.76 26.28
C GLY A 822 8.97 31.54 27.11
N SER A 823 8.14 30.49 27.15
CA SER A 823 8.41 29.21 27.78
C SER A 823 8.94 28.15 26.80
N HIS A 824 9.23 28.48 25.54
CA HIS A 824 9.60 27.47 24.55
C HIS A 824 10.99 26.86 24.83
N PRO A 825 11.16 25.52 24.77
CA PRO A 825 12.44 24.86 25.06
C PRO A 825 13.62 25.31 24.18
N SER A 826 13.41 25.54 22.88
CA SER A 826 14.48 26.05 21.99
C SER A 826 15.07 27.37 22.46
N LEU A 827 14.23 28.28 22.98
CA LEU A 827 14.68 29.54 23.57
C LEU A 827 15.63 29.31 24.75
N ALA A 828 15.31 28.36 25.62
CA ALA A 828 16.15 27.99 26.75
C ALA A 828 17.47 27.34 26.30
N ALA A 829 17.43 26.50 25.26
CA ALA A 829 18.62 25.86 24.69
C ALA A 829 19.59 26.90 24.10
N THR A 830 19.10 27.86 23.31
CA THR A 830 19.90 28.97 22.77
C THR A 830 20.56 29.78 23.89
N ILE A 831 19.79 30.15 24.92
CA ILE A 831 20.31 30.93 26.07
C ILE A 831 21.34 30.11 26.86
N SER A 832 21.13 28.80 27.01
CA SER A 832 22.12 27.92 27.65
C SER A 832 23.41 27.83 26.84
N ASN A 833 23.32 27.70 25.52
CA ASN A 833 24.48 27.74 24.63
C ASN A 833 25.25 29.07 24.71
N MET A 834 24.54 30.20 24.80
CA MET A 834 25.15 31.50 25.08
C MET A 834 25.87 31.49 26.42
N ALA A 835 25.25 30.96 27.49
CA ALA A 835 25.88 30.87 28.80
C ALA A 835 27.20 30.08 28.78
N VAL A 836 27.22 28.96 28.04
CA VAL A 836 28.44 28.16 27.83
C VAL A 836 29.50 28.93 27.04
N ALA A 837 29.11 29.68 26.01
CA ALA A 837 30.04 30.53 25.25
C ALA A 837 30.61 31.68 26.09
N PHE A 838 29.80 32.33 26.94
CA PHE A 838 30.28 33.34 27.89
C PHE A 838 31.24 32.76 28.92
N GLU A 839 30.96 31.57 29.47
CA GLU A 839 31.88 30.88 30.39
C GLU A 839 33.23 30.62 29.70
N ALA A 840 33.19 30.07 28.48
CA ALA A 840 34.40 29.78 27.71
C ALA A 840 35.19 31.06 27.36
N ASN A 841 34.50 32.20 27.22
CA ASN A 841 35.10 33.52 27.04
C ASN A 841 35.50 34.22 28.37
N ASN A 842 35.46 33.51 29.51
CA ASN A 842 35.77 34.01 30.86
C ASN A 842 34.83 35.14 31.36
N GLN A 843 33.65 35.28 30.77
CA GLN A 843 32.59 36.22 31.17
C GLN A 843 31.60 35.53 32.12
N TYR A 844 32.06 35.23 33.33
CA TYR A 844 31.31 34.39 34.27
C TYR A 844 30.01 35.03 34.79
N GLN A 845 29.91 36.36 34.82
CA GLN A 845 28.72 37.05 35.31
C GLN A 845 27.58 36.91 34.28
N GLU A 846 27.87 37.19 33.02
CA GLU A 846 26.96 37.03 31.90
C GLU A 846 26.56 35.57 31.72
N ALA A 847 27.51 34.63 31.86
CA ALA A 847 27.23 33.20 31.85
C ALA A 847 26.20 32.81 32.92
N TYR A 848 26.36 33.29 34.16
CA TYR A 848 25.43 32.99 35.24
C TYR A 848 24.03 33.55 34.98
N GLU A 849 23.92 34.80 34.52
CA GLU A 849 22.64 35.46 34.22
C GLU A 849 21.87 34.71 33.11
N HIS A 850 22.56 34.29 32.06
CA HIS A 850 21.95 33.50 31.01
C HIS A 850 21.58 32.08 31.48
N ALA A 851 22.44 31.42 32.24
CA ALA A 851 22.13 30.10 32.81
C ALA A 851 20.91 30.16 33.75
N GLU A 852 20.77 31.22 34.54
CA GLU A 852 19.59 31.46 35.39
C GLU A 852 18.31 31.60 34.55
N ARG A 853 18.35 32.44 33.51
CA ARG A 853 17.21 32.62 32.60
C ARG A 853 16.83 31.33 31.87
N ALA A 854 17.80 30.53 31.42
CA ALA A 854 17.53 29.25 30.76
C ALA A 854 16.84 28.26 31.71
N VAL A 855 17.25 28.19 32.98
CA VAL A 855 16.63 27.34 34.00
C VAL A 855 15.17 27.71 34.21
N ASP A 856 14.84 29.00 34.28
CA ASP A 856 13.47 29.45 34.46
C ASP A 856 12.56 29.04 33.31
N ILE A 857 13.06 29.11 32.07
CA ILE A 857 12.30 28.71 30.87
C ILE A 857 12.12 27.19 30.84
N PHE A 858 13.18 26.40 31.09
CA PHE A 858 13.06 24.93 31.18
C PHE A 858 12.10 24.49 32.29
N TYR A 859 12.14 25.18 33.44
CA TYR A 859 11.21 24.95 34.53
C TYR A 859 9.75 25.18 34.09
N GLN A 860 9.47 26.24 33.32
CA GLN A 860 8.12 26.52 32.82
C GLN A 860 7.68 25.50 31.75
N ALA A 861 8.57 25.10 30.84
CA ALA A 861 8.27 24.13 29.78
C ALA A 861 8.00 22.73 30.31
N PHE A 862 8.87 22.22 31.18
CA PHE A 862 8.92 20.81 31.54
C PHE A 862 8.68 20.52 33.02
N GLY A 863 8.83 21.53 33.88
CA GLY A 863 8.72 21.42 35.33
C GLY A 863 10.06 21.26 36.05
N PRO A 864 10.05 21.28 37.40
CA PRO A 864 11.25 21.28 38.25
C PRO A 864 12.13 20.03 38.14
N ASN A 865 11.51 18.89 37.88
CA ASN A 865 12.14 17.57 37.96
C ASN A 865 12.54 17.01 36.59
N ASP A 866 12.32 17.78 35.52
CA ASP A 866 12.75 17.37 34.19
C ASP A 866 14.29 17.34 34.07
N SER A 867 14.80 16.42 33.26
CA SER A 867 16.23 16.21 33.04
C SER A 867 16.95 17.49 32.60
N GLN A 868 16.37 18.27 31.68
CA GLN A 868 16.98 19.50 31.18
C GLN A 868 16.97 20.59 32.24
N THR A 869 15.87 20.74 32.98
CA THR A 869 15.79 21.68 34.11
C THR A 869 16.86 21.36 35.16
N VAL A 870 17.04 20.10 35.51
CA VAL A 870 18.02 19.66 36.52
C VAL A 870 19.46 19.88 36.04
N ILE A 871 19.77 19.53 34.79
CA ILE A 871 21.11 19.73 34.20
C ILE A 871 21.47 21.22 34.20
N ASN A 872 20.59 22.07 33.69
CA ASN A 872 20.84 23.51 33.61
C ASN A 872 20.90 24.15 35.00
N LYS A 873 20.10 23.66 35.97
CA LYS A 873 20.16 24.13 37.35
C LYS A 873 21.51 23.83 37.99
N LYS A 874 22.03 22.62 37.79
CA LYS A 874 23.37 22.22 38.26
C LYS A 874 24.45 23.08 37.61
N TYR A 875 24.37 23.32 36.31
CA TYR A 875 25.32 24.16 35.58
C TYR A 875 25.33 25.61 36.10
N ARG A 876 24.15 26.22 36.26
CA ARG A 876 24.00 27.53 36.89
C ARG A 876 24.60 27.57 38.31
N ASP A 877 24.37 26.55 39.12
CA ASP A 877 24.92 26.48 40.48
C ASP A 877 26.46 26.38 40.49
N GLN A 878 27.05 25.70 39.51
CA GLN A 878 28.51 25.67 39.31
C GLN A 878 29.05 27.06 38.96
N LEU A 879 28.42 27.78 38.02
CA LEU A 879 28.79 29.16 37.68
C LEU A 879 28.69 30.09 38.88
N ARG A 880 27.66 29.93 39.73
CA ARG A 880 27.50 30.69 40.97
C ARG A 880 28.67 30.47 41.93
N GLN A 881 29.07 29.22 42.14
CA GLN A 881 30.22 28.89 42.99
C GLN A 881 31.52 29.48 42.42
N LYS A 882 31.70 29.42 41.10
CA LYS A 882 32.85 30.01 40.42
C LYS A 882 32.90 31.54 40.61
N LEU A 883 31.78 32.23 40.44
CA LEU A 883 31.67 33.68 40.69
C LEU A 883 31.99 34.05 42.15
N LEU A 884 31.52 33.25 43.11
CA LEU A 884 31.85 33.45 44.52
C LEU A 884 33.34 33.23 44.81
N SER A 885 34.01 32.35 44.08
CA SER A 885 35.46 32.11 44.24
C SER A 885 36.36 33.18 43.60
N LEU A 886 35.82 33.99 42.68
CA LEU A 886 36.52 35.07 42.00
C LEU A 886 36.40 36.42 42.72
N LYS A 887 35.50 36.51 43.70
CA LYS A 887 35.32 37.66 44.60
C LYS A 887 36.13 37.44 45.88
#